data_AF-A0A3C0QQ81-F1
#
_entry.id   AF-A0A3C0QQ81-F1
#
_cell.length_a   1.000
_cell.length_b   1.000
_cell.length_c   1.000
_cell.angle_alpha   90.00
_cell.angle_beta   90.00
_cell.angle_gamma   90.00
#
_symmetry.space_group_name_H-M   'P 1'
#
loop_
_entity.id
_entity.type
_entity.pdbx_description
1 polymer ?
#
loop_
_entity_poly.entity_id
_entity_poly.type
_entity_poly.pdbx_seq_one_letter_code
_entity_poly.pdbx_strand_id
1 'polypeptide(L)'
;TKISGDDFSKIQGRFNTRLSLSSSSVDEVIKKRILAKTENAETLLKLQYEKNQAVLRNLFTFKDAILDLKGFAGEGEFVETYPFVPYQFKLMQNVLAQIRRHGNSGKHLSGGERSMLSGFQEAAQAIQDRDENALVPFYLFYNTVHTFLESSIRRVIDRCQSASDNHDGIEQYDVNILKLLYLVRYVDDVKANVDNISVLMADDIRTDKITVRLKIQQSLDRLVSQNYVSRAGDTYTFLTDDEQDIARDIRNTPVDSAIITKAISDIIFGKLYVSKKFRYGKYDFPYDQRIDETVIGQLNSSIGLHFITVASEIYSTEDSIFLMRSKTDNEVMIVLAESQPYFKELEDAMKIRRYVKGKNISQLPEMIQSIIRDKQAQASAHEKNAEELISKAIAEGRIYVAGDKLSLKISSVKDRIERALSVLIESVYTKLDYIHKNYDSDAEIVQILKGDSQLSIDGTESPNAEAVKELFQYLEIQKMKQLPTSMGDIQRRYSAIPYGWREIDIASVTAELIASQKLTLKYAGAVIQPTDKKMPDYLRRKTEIDKAIISFRVAPPTALIKKSREFLSEYFNCTIGAVPDDEDGLIAYILKKFTQERSELNELLSKGYSVAGYAGKSVVENGISLCNELLMHKNDNIALLKKTVEMQDDFLDFSEDVAEVKTFFRVQKPIFDNARNLLDSINTEKEYFQTENKALSDMAKIKEILNLPKPYRRISELPELIQNIQDVYQKLLIQKQEEVFAEIQSAMAEIHQTADIRQTDIVHKADSALQEKKTSAQNADKLTVLDAMKIQIANLRQQYLQKIAVVDDPQIDTVTMNRSIVCHTAKLQSESDIDQYLDEIKQKLMQKLDGHDVLHII
;
A
#
# COMPACT_ATOMS: atom_id res chain seq x y z
N THR A 1 49.12 -64.04 -14.08
CA THR A 1 49.73 -64.91 -15.11
C THR A 1 48.97 -64.68 -16.41
N LYS A 2 49.56 -63.99 -17.40
CA LYS A 2 48.93 -63.73 -18.70
C LYS A 2 48.80 -65.06 -19.45
N ILE A 3 47.58 -65.51 -19.72
CA ILE A 3 47.30 -66.60 -20.66
C ILE A 3 46.74 -66.00 -21.94
N SER A 4 47.29 -66.50 -23.05
CA SER A 4 47.37 -65.97 -24.41
C SER A 4 46.05 -65.56 -25.07
N GLY A 5 45.97 -64.30 -25.51
CA GLY A 5 45.01 -63.80 -26.51
C GLY A 5 45.42 -64.07 -27.96
N ASP A 6 46.47 -64.86 -28.18
CA ASP A 6 47.11 -65.07 -29.50
C ASP A 6 46.54 -66.22 -30.33
N ASP A 7 45.60 -67.01 -29.81
CA ASP A 7 45.04 -68.14 -30.56
C ASP A 7 43.90 -67.75 -31.51
N PHE A 8 43.13 -66.70 -31.21
CA PHE A 8 42.03 -66.25 -32.09
C PHE A 8 42.54 -65.58 -33.38
N SER A 9 43.62 -64.79 -33.29
CA SER A 9 44.27 -64.17 -34.46
C SER A 9 44.90 -65.22 -35.39
N LYS A 10 45.46 -66.31 -34.84
CA LYS A 10 46.00 -67.43 -35.63
C LYS A 10 44.92 -68.23 -36.35
N ILE A 11 43.72 -68.35 -35.78
CA ILE A 11 42.58 -69.03 -36.42
C ILE A 11 41.95 -68.13 -37.50
N GLN A 12 41.79 -66.82 -37.24
CA GLN A 12 41.28 -65.87 -38.24
C GLN A 12 42.24 -65.67 -39.42
N GLY A 13 43.54 -65.77 -39.22
CA GLY A 13 44.54 -65.68 -40.28
C GLY A 13 44.57 -66.87 -41.25
N ARG A 14 43.87 -67.98 -40.94
CA ARG A 14 43.76 -69.17 -41.81
C ARG A 14 42.68 -69.06 -42.88
N PHE A 15 41.85 -68.03 -42.82
CA PHE A 15 40.78 -67.80 -43.79
C PHE A 15 41.03 -66.49 -44.54
N ASN A 16 41.38 -66.57 -45.82
CA ASN A 16 41.58 -65.40 -46.69
C ASN A 16 40.28 -64.61 -46.92
N THR A 17 39.12 -65.24 -46.72
CA THR A 17 37.80 -64.62 -46.88
C THR A 17 37.18 -64.39 -45.51
N ARG A 18 37.11 -63.14 -45.07
CA ARG A 18 36.38 -62.75 -43.86
C ARG A 18 34.91 -62.57 -44.22
N LEU A 19 34.10 -63.61 -44.01
CA LEU A 19 32.65 -63.48 -44.06
C LEU A 19 32.17 -62.77 -42.78
N SER A 20 31.84 -61.49 -42.89
CA SER A 20 31.08 -60.79 -41.85
C SER A 20 29.65 -61.27 -41.92
N LEU A 21 29.27 -62.24 -41.07
CA LEU A 21 27.88 -62.63 -40.90
C LEU A 21 27.14 -61.43 -40.32
N SER A 22 26.25 -60.80 -41.09
CA SER A 22 25.28 -59.86 -40.54
C SER A 22 24.25 -60.63 -39.71
N SER A 23 23.60 -59.97 -38.75
CA SER A 23 22.51 -60.55 -37.96
C SER A 23 21.38 -61.14 -38.81
N SER A 24 21.20 -60.65 -40.04
CA SER A 24 20.27 -61.19 -41.04
C SER A 24 20.59 -62.61 -41.53
N SER A 25 21.82 -63.10 -41.33
CA SER A 25 22.20 -64.48 -41.66
C SER A 25 21.78 -65.50 -40.61
N VAL A 26 21.39 -65.08 -39.39
CA VAL A 26 21.03 -66.01 -38.31
C VAL A 26 19.67 -66.67 -38.57
N ASP A 27 18.70 -65.90 -39.06
CA ASP A 27 17.35 -66.39 -39.38
C ASP A 27 17.40 -67.50 -40.44
N GLU A 28 18.21 -67.30 -41.50
CA GLU A 28 18.44 -68.33 -42.52
C GLU A 28 19.11 -69.59 -41.96
N VAL A 29 20.05 -69.43 -41.02
CA VAL A 29 20.72 -70.57 -40.37
C VAL A 29 19.72 -71.35 -39.51
N ILE A 30 18.85 -70.68 -38.75
CA ILE A 30 17.80 -71.34 -37.96
C ILE A 30 16.89 -72.16 -38.88
N LYS A 31 16.39 -71.54 -39.96
CA LYS A 31 15.54 -72.21 -40.96
C LYS A 31 16.19 -73.45 -41.57
N LYS A 32 17.44 -73.33 -42.03
CA LYS A 32 18.14 -74.38 -42.77
C LYS A 32 18.83 -75.44 -41.91
N ARG A 33 19.14 -75.15 -40.63
CA ARG A 33 19.89 -76.08 -39.76
C ARG A 33 19.09 -76.62 -38.58
N ILE A 34 18.21 -75.82 -37.99
CA ILE A 34 17.39 -76.23 -36.84
C ILE A 34 16.02 -76.71 -37.32
N LEU A 35 15.43 -76.01 -38.28
CA LEU A 35 14.05 -76.23 -38.70
C LEU A 35 13.90 -77.00 -40.01
N ALA A 36 14.98 -77.51 -40.60
CA ALA A 36 14.94 -78.27 -41.84
C ALA A 36 13.94 -79.43 -41.74
N LYS A 37 12.98 -79.46 -42.68
CA LYS A 37 11.89 -80.45 -42.69
C LYS A 37 12.28 -81.66 -43.53
N THR A 38 11.73 -82.82 -43.18
CA THR A 38 11.69 -83.97 -44.08
C THR A 38 10.59 -83.75 -45.12
N GLU A 39 10.67 -84.41 -46.27
CA GLU A 39 9.68 -84.26 -47.37
C GLU A 39 8.25 -84.54 -46.90
N ASN A 40 8.06 -85.55 -46.04
CA ASN A 40 6.77 -85.89 -45.46
C ASN A 40 6.25 -84.80 -44.51
N ALA A 41 7.12 -84.23 -43.67
CA ALA A 41 6.73 -83.16 -42.75
C ALA A 41 6.41 -81.86 -43.48
N GLU A 42 7.15 -81.54 -44.54
CA GLU A 42 6.84 -80.40 -45.41
C GLU A 42 5.45 -80.54 -46.05
N THR A 43 5.14 -81.71 -46.60
CA THR A 43 3.82 -81.96 -47.23
C THR A 43 2.68 -81.84 -46.21
N LEU A 44 2.88 -82.38 -44.99
CA LEU A 44 1.90 -82.27 -43.90
C LEU A 44 1.65 -80.81 -43.51
N LEU A 45 2.71 -80.02 -43.33
CA LEU A 45 2.61 -78.61 -42.93
C LEU A 45 1.93 -77.75 -44.00
N LYS A 46 2.14 -78.04 -45.29
CA LYS A 46 1.42 -77.35 -46.39
C LYS A 46 -0.10 -77.57 -46.29
N LEU A 47 -0.52 -78.82 -46.13
CA LEU A 47 -1.94 -79.17 -45.96
C LEU A 47 -2.54 -78.52 -44.71
N GLN A 48 -1.77 -78.48 -43.62
CA GLN A 48 -2.20 -77.88 -42.37
C GLN A 48 -2.31 -76.35 -42.47
N TYR A 49 -1.42 -75.69 -43.21
CA TYR A 49 -1.50 -74.26 -43.49
C TYR A 49 -2.76 -73.94 -44.29
N GLU A 50 -3.03 -74.67 -45.38
CA GLU A 50 -4.22 -74.48 -46.21
C GLU A 50 -5.51 -74.59 -45.37
N LYS A 51 -5.58 -75.59 -44.48
CA LYS A 51 -6.72 -75.79 -43.59
C LYS A 51 -6.89 -74.67 -42.56
N ASN A 52 -5.80 -74.07 -42.06
CA ASN A 52 -5.82 -73.19 -40.89
C ASN A 52 -5.39 -71.74 -41.18
N GLN A 53 -5.13 -71.35 -42.43
CA GLN A 53 -4.57 -70.03 -42.79
C GLN A 53 -5.39 -68.86 -42.22
N ALA A 54 -6.72 -68.94 -42.25
CA ALA A 54 -7.60 -67.92 -41.69
C ALA A 54 -7.47 -67.81 -40.16
N VAL A 55 -7.35 -68.95 -39.47
CA VAL A 55 -7.16 -69.02 -38.02
C VAL A 55 -5.79 -68.45 -37.64
N LEU A 56 -4.73 -68.85 -38.34
CA LEU A 56 -3.36 -68.36 -38.13
C LEU A 56 -3.27 -66.84 -38.32
N ARG A 57 -3.90 -66.29 -39.38
CA ARG A 57 -3.92 -64.84 -39.61
C ARG A 57 -4.62 -64.08 -38.49
N ASN A 58 -5.75 -64.61 -37.99
CA ASN A 58 -6.41 -64.02 -36.84
C ASN A 58 -5.51 -64.13 -35.61
N LEU A 59 -4.99 -65.32 -35.29
CA LEU A 59 -4.20 -65.62 -34.10
C LEU A 59 -3.08 -64.59 -33.87
N PHE A 60 -2.34 -64.23 -34.92
CA PHE A 60 -1.19 -63.32 -34.85
C PHE A 60 -1.49 -61.89 -35.29
N THR A 61 -2.60 -61.33 -34.82
CA THR A 61 -2.94 -59.91 -34.97
C THR A 61 -2.64 -59.15 -33.68
N PHE A 62 -1.63 -58.27 -33.72
CA PHE A 62 -1.27 -57.38 -32.62
C PHE A 62 -2.10 -56.09 -32.62
N LYS A 63 -2.29 -55.51 -31.44
CA LYS A 63 -2.95 -54.22 -31.22
C LYS A 63 -1.92 -53.18 -30.78
N ASP A 64 -1.92 -52.01 -31.42
CA ASP A 64 -1.01 -50.90 -31.13
C ASP A 64 0.49 -51.28 -31.16
N ALA A 65 0.88 -52.21 -32.05
CA ALA A 65 2.26 -52.65 -32.25
C ALA A 65 2.86 -52.09 -33.56
N ILE A 66 4.19 -52.12 -33.69
CA ILE A 66 4.87 -51.69 -34.92
C ILE A 66 4.46 -52.59 -36.10
N LEU A 67 4.25 -51.99 -37.28
CA LEU A 67 3.72 -52.61 -38.52
C LEU A 67 4.51 -53.83 -39.03
N ASP A 68 5.69 -54.12 -38.47
CA ASP A 68 6.60 -55.16 -38.92
C ASP A 68 6.61 -56.44 -38.07
N LEU A 69 5.85 -56.48 -36.97
CA LEU A 69 5.59 -57.71 -36.22
C LEU A 69 4.41 -58.46 -36.85
N LYS A 70 4.73 -59.40 -37.75
CA LYS A 70 3.73 -60.13 -38.55
C LYS A 70 3.73 -61.63 -38.24
N GLY A 71 2.56 -62.25 -38.40
CA GLY A 71 2.43 -63.70 -38.51
C GLY A 71 2.95 -64.22 -39.87
N PHE A 72 2.54 -65.43 -40.24
CA PHE A 72 2.94 -66.06 -41.50
C PHE A 72 2.43 -65.31 -42.74
N ALA A 73 3.32 -64.94 -43.66
CA ALA A 73 2.98 -64.28 -44.92
C ALA A 73 2.38 -65.25 -45.97
N GLY A 74 2.73 -66.54 -45.89
CA GLY A 74 2.30 -67.55 -46.85
C GLY A 74 2.70 -68.96 -46.43
N GLU A 75 2.28 -69.95 -47.22
CA GLU A 75 2.56 -71.38 -46.99
C GLU A 75 4.06 -71.68 -46.89
N GLY A 76 4.88 -71.12 -47.80
CA GLY A 76 6.32 -71.35 -47.79
C GLY A 76 6.99 -70.87 -46.51
N GLU A 77 6.64 -69.67 -46.03
CA GLU A 77 7.19 -69.14 -44.78
C GLU A 77 6.71 -69.95 -43.56
N PHE A 78 5.46 -70.44 -43.58
CA PHE A 78 4.95 -71.35 -42.57
C PHE A 78 5.80 -72.61 -42.48
N VAL A 79 6.01 -73.32 -43.59
CA VAL A 79 6.83 -74.55 -43.62
C VAL A 79 8.25 -74.30 -43.12
N GLU A 80 8.89 -73.20 -43.54
CA GLU A 80 10.28 -72.87 -43.18
C GLU A 80 10.47 -72.54 -41.71
N THR A 81 9.47 -71.91 -41.07
CA THR A 81 9.60 -71.36 -39.72
C THR A 81 8.88 -72.17 -38.65
N TYR A 82 7.93 -73.03 -39.02
CA TYR A 82 7.17 -73.85 -38.06
C TYR A 82 8.09 -74.71 -37.18
N PRO A 83 7.89 -74.80 -35.86
CA PRO A 83 6.75 -74.34 -35.06
C PRO A 83 6.84 -72.88 -34.55
N PHE A 84 7.79 -72.09 -35.05
CA PHE A 84 7.95 -70.68 -34.71
C PHE A 84 7.15 -69.78 -35.66
N VAL A 85 6.87 -68.57 -35.19
CA VAL A 85 6.12 -67.55 -35.94
C VAL A 85 7.07 -66.42 -36.36
N PRO A 86 6.97 -65.85 -37.57
CA PRO A 86 7.94 -64.88 -38.09
C PRO A 86 8.27 -63.71 -37.16
N TYR A 87 7.28 -63.13 -36.46
CA TYR A 87 7.53 -62.05 -35.50
C TYR A 87 8.53 -62.43 -34.39
N GLN A 88 8.64 -63.71 -34.03
CA GLN A 88 9.47 -64.17 -32.91
C GLN A 88 10.97 -64.00 -33.21
N PHE A 89 11.38 -64.12 -34.47
CA PHE A 89 12.77 -63.90 -34.89
C PHE A 89 13.19 -62.46 -34.61
N LYS A 90 12.39 -61.50 -35.07
CA LYS A 90 12.63 -60.08 -34.83
C LYS A 90 12.51 -59.71 -33.36
N LEU A 91 11.43 -60.15 -32.70
CA LEU A 91 11.20 -59.84 -31.30
C LEU A 91 12.35 -60.35 -30.43
N MET A 92 12.83 -61.57 -30.67
CA MET A 92 13.96 -62.14 -29.93
C MET A 92 15.27 -61.37 -30.16
N GLN A 93 15.52 -60.86 -31.38
CA GLN A 93 16.67 -59.97 -31.65
C GLN A 93 16.61 -58.72 -30.77
N ASN A 94 15.43 -58.11 -30.67
CA ASN A 94 15.21 -56.89 -29.89
C ASN A 94 15.31 -57.15 -28.38
N VAL A 95 14.74 -58.26 -27.88
CA VAL A 95 14.89 -58.68 -26.48
C VAL A 95 16.37 -58.84 -26.11
N LEU A 96 17.15 -59.58 -26.91
CA LEU A 96 18.59 -59.76 -26.66
C LEU A 96 19.38 -58.45 -26.74
N ALA A 97 18.97 -57.50 -27.59
CA ALA A 97 19.58 -56.18 -27.65
C ALA A 97 19.29 -55.36 -26.37
N GLN A 98 18.05 -55.41 -25.87
CA GLN A 98 17.64 -54.64 -24.69
C GLN A 98 18.21 -55.20 -23.39
N ILE A 99 18.28 -56.53 -23.24
CA ILE A 99 18.91 -57.16 -22.09
C ILE A 99 20.40 -56.79 -22.02
N ARG A 100 21.08 -56.67 -23.17
CA ARG A 100 22.48 -56.20 -23.21
C ARG A 100 22.64 -54.74 -22.82
N ARG A 101 21.66 -53.89 -23.13
CA ARG A 101 21.66 -52.46 -22.78
C ARG A 101 21.37 -52.23 -21.30
N HIS A 102 20.50 -53.04 -20.72
CA HIS A 102 19.99 -52.86 -19.36
C HIS A 102 20.62 -53.78 -18.31
N GLY A 103 21.43 -54.77 -18.69
CA GLY A 103 22.15 -55.64 -17.76
C GLY A 103 23.59 -55.19 -17.46
N ASN A 104 24.02 -55.28 -16.20
CA ASN A 104 25.37 -54.92 -15.75
C ASN A 104 26.50 -55.79 -16.34
N SER A 105 26.18 -56.91 -17.00
CA SER A 105 27.15 -57.82 -17.65
C SER A 105 27.60 -57.37 -19.06
N GLY A 106 27.21 -56.18 -19.50
CA GLY A 106 27.29 -55.66 -20.88
C GLY A 106 28.67 -55.42 -21.52
N LYS A 107 29.77 -56.04 -21.06
CA LYS A 107 31.09 -55.91 -21.73
C LYS A 107 31.72 -57.21 -22.25
N HIS A 108 31.15 -58.39 -21.97
CA HIS A 108 31.77 -59.68 -22.38
C HIS A 108 30.85 -60.67 -23.12
N LEU A 109 29.61 -60.31 -23.50
CA LEU A 109 28.77 -61.18 -24.33
C LEU A 109 29.17 -61.11 -25.82
N SER A 110 30.20 -61.86 -26.22
CA SER A 110 30.71 -61.89 -27.61
C SER A 110 29.94 -62.83 -28.56
N GLY A 111 28.61 -62.98 -28.43
CA GLY A 111 27.87 -63.87 -29.34
C GLY A 111 26.34 -63.78 -29.22
N GLY A 112 25.76 -62.67 -29.67
CA GLY A 112 24.29 -62.51 -29.72
C GLY A 112 23.64 -63.53 -30.66
N GLU A 113 24.34 -63.91 -31.73
CA GLU A 113 23.91 -64.86 -32.75
C GLU A 113 23.86 -66.30 -32.22
N ARG A 114 24.79 -66.69 -31.32
CA ARG A 114 24.78 -68.02 -30.69
C ARG A 114 23.70 -68.14 -29.61
N SER A 115 23.45 -67.05 -28.88
CA SER A 115 22.38 -66.99 -27.89
C SER A 115 21.02 -67.10 -28.56
N MET A 116 20.86 -66.48 -29.73
CA MET A 116 19.68 -66.64 -30.57
C MET A 116 19.52 -68.09 -31.07
N LEU A 117 20.56 -68.70 -31.64
CA LEU A 117 20.50 -70.10 -32.10
C LEU A 117 20.12 -71.07 -30.96
N SER A 118 20.75 -70.91 -29.79
CA SER A 118 20.44 -71.72 -28.61
C SER A 118 19.00 -71.48 -28.15
N GLY A 119 18.52 -70.24 -28.24
CA GLY A 119 17.14 -69.85 -27.95
C GLY A 119 16.10 -70.63 -28.75
N PHE A 120 16.26 -70.63 -30.08
CA PHE A 120 15.36 -71.36 -30.97
C PHE A 120 15.53 -72.88 -30.82
N GLN A 121 16.73 -73.38 -30.57
CA GLN A 121 16.95 -74.81 -30.35
C GLN A 121 16.27 -75.31 -29.07
N GLU A 122 16.51 -74.65 -27.93
CA GLU A 122 15.94 -75.03 -26.62
C GLU A 122 14.41 -74.91 -26.63
N ALA A 123 13.87 -73.85 -27.24
CA ALA A 123 12.43 -73.66 -27.34
C ALA A 123 11.76 -74.73 -28.23
N ALA A 124 12.42 -75.18 -29.32
CA ALA A 124 11.94 -76.28 -30.14
C ALA A 124 11.99 -77.61 -29.38
N GLN A 125 13.09 -77.88 -28.66
CA GLN A 125 13.23 -79.08 -27.83
C GLN A 125 12.18 -79.14 -26.72
N ALA A 126 11.81 -77.99 -26.13
CA ALA A 126 10.79 -77.91 -25.09
C ALA A 126 9.39 -78.35 -25.54
N ILE A 127 9.11 -78.37 -26.86
CA ILE A 127 7.83 -78.81 -27.42
C ILE A 127 7.96 -80.03 -28.35
N GLN A 128 9.11 -80.71 -28.37
CA GLN A 128 9.41 -81.78 -29.33
C GLN A 128 8.42 -82.97 -29.27
N ASP A 129 7.81 -83.20 -28.11
CA ASP A 129 6.87 -84.30 -27.86
C ASP A 129 5.40 -83.90 -28.07
N ARG A 130 5.14 -82.68 -28.55
CA ARG A 130 3.78 -82.20 -28.86
C ARG A 130 3.35 -82.57 -30.29
N ASP A 131 2.04 -82.47 -30.56
CA ASP A 131 1.47 -82.78 -31.87
C ASP A 131 1.78 -81.73 -32.94
N GLU A 132 1.38 -81.98 -34.17
CA GLU A 132 1.65 -81.12 -35.32
C GLU A 132 0.96 -79.75 -35.26
N ASN A 133 0.09 -79.48 -34.28
CA ASN A 133 -0.57 -78.18 -34.08
C ASN A 133 0.13 -77.30 -33.05
N ALA A 134 1.19 -77.80 -32.41
CA ALA A 134 1.91 -77.08 -31.37
C ALA A 134 2.69 -75.87 -31.90
N LEU A 135 2.48 -74.72 -31.26
CA LEU A 135 3.25 -73.51 -31.49
C LEU A 135 4.22 -73.30 -30.34
N VAL A 136 5.33 -72.63 -30.60
CA VAL A 136 6.24 -72.20 -29.54
C VAL A 136 5.72 -70.89 -28.93
N PRO A 137 5.22 -70.86 -27.69
CA PRO A 137 4.89 -69.60 -27.02
C PRO A 137 6.17 -68.84 -26.64
N PHE A 138 6.11 -67.52 -26.71
CA PHE A 138 7.30 -66.67 -26.62
C PHE A 138 7.98 -66.69 -25.23
N TYR A 139 7.25 -67.04 -24.17
CA TYR A 139 7.84 -67.14 -22.83
C TYR A 139 8.95 -68.21 -22.74
N LEU A 140 8.95 -69.23 -23.61
CA LEU A 140 9.95 -70.30 -23.60
C LEU A 140 11.36 -69.78 -23.88
N PHE A 141 11.51 -68.67 -24.62
CA PHE A 141 12.81 -68.03 -24.84
C PHE A 141 13.45 -67.51 -23.54
N TYR A 142 12.68 -67.35 -22.46
CA TYR A 142 13.22 -67.04 -21.14
C TYR A 142 14.19 -68.14 -20.65
N ASN A 143 13.95 -69.41 -20.99
CA ASN A 143 14.79 -70.52 -20.56
C ASN A 143 16.23 -70.41 -21.08
N THR A 144 16.45 -69.73 -22.20
CA THR A 144 17.81 -69.49 -22.70
C THR A 144 18.37 -68.19 -22.12
N VAL A 145 17.53 -67.16 -22.05
CA VAL A 145 17.90 -65.82 -21.60
C VAL A 145 18.26 -65.79 -20.12
N HIS A 146 17.61 -66.61 -19.27
CA HIS A 146 17.76 -66.54 -17.82
C HIS A 146 19.22 -66.68 -17.38
N THR A 147 20.03 -67.47 -18.10
CA THR A 147 21.47 -67.68 -17.81
C THR A 147 22.31 -66.42 -17.90
N PHE A 148 21.82 -65.37 -18.56
CA PHE A 148 22.48 -64.07 -18.72
C PHE A 148 21.90 -62.96 -17.83
N LEU A 149 20.83 -63.23 -17.10
CA LEU A 149 20.15 -62.23 -16.27
C LEU A 149 20.84 -62.04 -14.93
N GLU A 150 20.71 -60.85 -14.35
CA GLU A 150 21.17 -60.57 -12.98
C GLU A 150 20.42 -61.42 -11.95
N SER A 151 21.08 -61.70 -10.82
CA SER A 151 20.51 -62.52 -9.75
C SER A 151 19.22 -61.91 -9.18
N SER A 152 19.12 -60.59 -9.13
CA SER A 152 17.93 -59.84 -8.68
C SER A 152 16.68 -60.15 -9.50
N ILE A 153 16.83 -60.28 -10.83
CA ILE A 153 15.74 -60.57 -11.76
C ILE A 153 15.35 -62.05 -11.67
N ARG A 154 16.35 -62.95 -11.64
CA ARG A 154 16.10 -64.39 -11.50
C ARG A 154 15.35 -64.70 -10.21
N ARG A 155 15.76 -64.08 -9.10
CA ARG A 155 15.15 -64.26 -7.78
C ARG A 155 13.65 -63.97 -7.78
N VAL A 156 13.19 -62.97 -8.54
CA VAL A 156 11.75 -62.67 -8.65
C VAL A 156 11.00 -63.81 -9.33
N ILE A 157 11.53 -64.34 -10.43
CA ILE A 157 10.95 -65.46 -11.17
C ILE A 157 11.01 -66.76 -10.35
N ASP A 158 12.13 -67.02 -9.68
CA ASP A 158 12.33 -68.20 -8.81
C ASP A 158 11.39 -68.16 -7.60
N ARG A 159 11.17 -66.97 -7.01
CA ARG A 159 10.18 -66.76 -5.94
C ARG A 159 8.76 -67.00 -6.44
N CYS A 160 8.42 -66.49 -7.63
CA CYS A 160 7.12 -66.74 -8.26
C CYS A 160 6.92 -68.24 -8.54
N GLN A 161 7.95 -68.94 -9.04
CA GLN A 161 7.94 -70.38 -9.26
C GLN A 161 7.75 -71.15 -7.94
N SER A 162 8.50 -70.81 -6.90
CA SER A 162 8.35 -71.43 -5.57
C SER A 162 6.96 -71.22 -4.99
N ALA A 163 6.39 -70.01 -5.15
CA ALA A 163 5.02 -69.71 -4.73
C ALA A 163 3.97 -70.52 -5.52
N SER A 164 4.20 -70.74 -6.82
CA SER A 164 3.37 -71.62 -7.63
C SER A 164 3.45 -73.08 -7.16
N ASP A 165 4.66 -73.59 -6.94
CA ASP A 165 4.90 -74.98 -6.52
C ASP A 165 4.23 -75.27 -5.16
N ASN A 166 4.27 -74.28 -4.25
CA ASN A 166 3.66 -74.34 -2.93
C ASN A 166 2.16 -73.96 -2.91
N HIS A 167 1.60 -73.51 -4.04
CA HIS A 167 0.21 -73.04 -4.17
C HIS A 167 -0.13 -71.80 -3.30
N ASP A 168 0.84 -70.90 -3.10
CA ASP A 168 0.73 -69.65 -2.33
C ASP A 168 0.02 -68.53 -3.14
N GLY A 169 -1.16 -68.83 -3.70
CA GLY A 169 -1.96 -67.86 -4.46
C GLY A 169 -1.46 -67.54 -5.87
N ILE A 170 -0.49 -68.31 -6.38
CA ILE A 170 0.06 -68.23 -7.74
C ILE A 170 -0.11 -69.59 -8.44
N GLU A 171 -0.40 -69.58 -9.73
CA GLU A 171 -0.50 -70.77 -10.57
C GLU A 171 0.69 -70.89 -11.52
N GLN A 172 0.96 -72.10 -12.03
CA GLN A 172 2.08 -72.34 -12.96
C GLN A 172 2.00 -71.50 -14.25
N TYR A 173 0.78 -71.19 -14.69
CA TYR A 173 0.54 -70.34 -15.85
C TYR A 173 0.98 -68.88 -15.58
N ASP A 174 0.86 -68.41 -14.34
CA ASP A 174 1.26 -67.07 -13.92
C ASP A 174 2.78 -66.87 -14.02
N VAL A 175 3.55 -67.92 -13.72
CA VAL A 175 5.01 -67.90 -13.88
C VAL A 175 5.38 -67.71 -15.36
N ASN A 176 4.65 -68.35 -16.27
CA ASN A 176 4.88 -68.21 -17.72
C ASN A 176 4.54 -66.80 -18.21
N ILE A 177 3.44 -66.22 -17.72
CA ILE A 177 3.08 -64.82 -18.01
C ILE A 177 4.14 -63.87 -17.46
N LEU A 178 4.64 -64.12 -16.25
CA LEU A 178 5.68 -63.29 -15.64
C LEU A 178 7.00 -63.34 -16.43
N LYS A 179 7.40 -64.53 -16.89
CA LYS A 179 8.55 -64.71 -17.81
C LYS A 179 8.36 -63.92 -19.10
N LEU A 180 7.17 -63.99 -19.69
CA LEU A 180 6.85 -63.23 -20.90
C LEU A 180 6.95 -61.72 -20.67
N LEU A 181 6.30 -61.21 -19.60
CA LEU A 181 6.30 -59.79 -19.26
C LEU A 181 7.72 -59.26 -19.01
N TYR A 182 8.61 -60.09 -18.48
CA TYR A 182 10.02 -59.74 -18.37
C TYR A 182 10.68 -59.61 -19.74
N LEU A 183 10.50 -60.59 -20.64
CA LEU A 183 11.12 -60.57 -21.98
C LEU A 183 10.73 -59.30 -22.75
N VAL A 184 9.47 -58.88 -22.68
CA VAL A 184 8.97 -57.70 -23.40
C VAL A 184 9.09 -56.39 -22.63
N ARG A 185 9.61 -56.39 -21.38
CA ARG A 185 9.64 -55.20 -20.50
C ARG A 185 10.28 -53.98 -21.14
N TYR A 186 11.39 -54.18 -21.86
CA TYR A 186 12.20 -53.10 -22.45
C TYR A 186 12.04 -53.00 -23.97
N VAL A 187 11.06 -53.70 -24.55
CA VAL A 187 10.83 -53.71 -25.98
C VAL A 187 9.67 -52.76 -26.31
N ASP A 188 10.00 -51.65 -26.96
CA ASP A 188 9.01 -50.64 -27.34
C ASP A 188 8.05 -51.11 -28.45
N ASP A 189 8.43 -52.17 -29.18
CA ASP A 189 7.68 -52.66 -30.34
C ASP A 189 6.34 -53.33 -29.98
N VAL A 190 6.18 -53.80 -28.74
CA VAL A 190 4.99 -54.51 -28.26
C VAL A 190 4.54 -53.98 -26.91
N LYS A 191 3.36 -53.36 -26.88
CA LYS A 191 2.69 -53.01 -25.64
C LYS A 191 2.18 -54.27 -24.93
N ALA A 192 2.57 -54.47 -23.67
CA ALA A 192 2.15 -55.60 -22.84
C ALA A 192 0.70 -55.48 -22.32
N ASN A 193 -0.27 -55.44 -23.24
CA ASN A 193 -1.70 -55.50 -22.95
C ASN A 193 -2.24 -56.93 -23.12
N VAL A 194 -3.44 -57.22 -22.62
CA VAL A 194 -4.05 -58.56 -22.67
C VAL A 194 -4.13 -59.09 -24.10
N ASP A 195 -4.44 -58.21 -25.06
CA ASP A 195 -4.57 -58.57 -26.48
C ASP A 195 -3.25 -59.12 -27.03
N ASN A 196 -2.14 -58.41 -26.82
CA ASN A 196 -0.80 -58.77 -27.30
C ASN A 196 -0.18 -59.92 -26.50
N ILE A 197 -0.39 -59.97 -25.18
CA ILE A 197 0.05 -61.09 -24.34
C ILE A 197 -0.61 -62.39 -24.83
N SER A 198 -1.88 -62.34 -25.24
CA SER A 198 -2.58 -63.51 -25.81
C SER A 198 -1.93 -64.02 -27.09
N VAL A 199 -1.41 -63.11 -27.93
CA VAL A 199 -0.69 -63.49 -29.16
C VAL A 199 0.63 -64.16 -28.81
N LEU A 200 1.39 -63.58 -27.87
CA LEU A 200 2.71 -64.08 -27.49
C LEU A 200 2.67 -65.39 -26.68
N MET A 201 1.55 -65.67 -26.01
CA MET A 201 1.33 -66.88 -25.20
C MET A 201 0.71 -68.04 -25.98
N ALA A 202 0.34 -67.85 -27.25
CA ALA A 202 -0.28 -68.89 -28.06
C ALA A 202 0.67 -70.09 -28.25
N ASP A 203 0.22 -71.27 -27.83
CA ASP A 203 1.01 -72.51 -27.86
C ASP A 203 0.38 -73.63 -28.72
N ASP A 204 -0.78 -73.38 -29.33
CA ASP A 204 -1.48 -74.30 -30.24
C ASP A 204 -2.30 -73.54 -31.30
N ILE A 205 -2.34 -74.01 -32.54
CA ILE A 205 -3.13 -73.41 -33.63
C ILE A 205 -4.64 -73.43 -33.33
N ARG A 206 -5.11 -74.41 -32.56
CA ARG A 206 -6.53 -74.62 -32.19
C ARG A 206 -6.97 -73.77 -31.00
N THR A 207 -6.09 -72.92 -30.47
CA THR A 207 -6.35 -72.10 -29.29
C THR A 207 -7.54 -71.17 -29.47
N ASP A 208 -8.51 -71.23 -28.55
CA ASP A 208 -9.58 -70.23 -28.46
C ASP A 208 -9.09 -68.95 -27.77
N LYS A 209 -9.05 -67.85 -28.54
CA LYS A 209 -8.65 -66.53 -28.05
C LYS A 209 -9.49 -66.02 -26.89
N ILE A 210 -10.79 -66.31 -26.85
CA ILE A 210 -11.67 -65.76 -25.81
C ILE A 210 -11.30 -66.40 -24.47
N THR A 211 -11.22 -67.73 -24.45
CA THR A 211 -10.83 -68.50 -23.26
C THR A 211 -9.42 -68.12 -22.78
N VAL A 212 -8.46 -67.96 -23.69
CA VAL A 212 -7.08 -67.57 -23.33
C VAL A 212 -7.01 -66.14 -22.76
N ARG A 213 -7.77 -65.18 -23.32
CA ARG A 213 -7.83 -63.82 -22.78
C ARG A 213 -8.35 -63.79 -21.35
N LEU A 214 -9.40 -64.54 -21.05
CA LEU A 214 -9.95 -64.64 -19.69
C LEU A 214 -8.92 -65.23 -18.72
N LYS A 215 -8.26 -66.32 -19.12
CA LYS A 215 -7.20 -66.96 -18.33
C LYS A 215 -6.01 -66.02 -18.07
N ILE A 216 -5.60 -65.26 -19.09
CA ILE A 216 -4.54 -64.26 -18.97
C ILE A 216 -4.96 -63.12 -18.03
N GLN A 217 -6.19 -62.61 -18.14
CA GLN A 217 -6.67 -61.55 -17.25
C GLN A 217 -6.65 -62.01 -15.77
N GLN A 218 -7.15 -63.22 -15.48
CA GLN A 218 -7.11 -63.78 -14.12
C GLN A 218 -5.68 -63.95 -13.60
N SER A 219 -4.77 -64.42 -14.47
CA SER A 219 -3.35 -64.55 -14.16
C SER A 219 -2.70 -63.20 -13.83
N LEU A 220 -2.97 -62.17 -14.65
CA LEU A 220 -2.47 -60.82 -14.43
C LEU A 220 -3.05 -60.21 -13.14
N ASP A 221 -4.32 -60.45 -12.83
CA ASP A 221 -4.95 -59.96 -11.60
C ASP A 221 -4.27 -60.56 -10.36
N ARG A 222 -3.96 -61.87 -10.38
CA ARG A 222 -3.18 -62.52 -9.31
C ARG A 222 -1.77 -61.92 -9.21
N LEU A 223 -1.06 -61.80 -10.33
CA LEU A 223 0.30 -61.23 -10.35
C LEU A 223 0.35 -59.78 -9.85
N VAL A 224 -0.67 -58.97 -10.16
CA VAL A 224 -0.81 -57.59 -9.64
C VAL A 224 -1.11 -57.59 -8.15
N SER A 225 -2.01 -58.46 -7.67
CA SER A 225 -2.36 -58.55 -6.25
C SER A 225 -1.13 -58.87 -5.38
N GLN A 226 -0.26 -59.76 -5.88
CA GLN A 226 0.97 -60.22 -5.22
C GLN A 226 2.20 -59.33 -5.50
N ASN A 227 2.04 -58.19 -6.18
CA ASN A 227 3.11 -57.25 -6.55
C ASN A 227 4.19 -57.80 -7.49
N TYR A 228 3.96 -58.87 -8.24
CA TYR A 228 4.92 -59.30 -9.28
C TYR A 228 4.87 -58.40 -10.52
N VAL A 229 3.73 -57.76 -10.75
CA VAL A 229 3.42 -56.95 -11.93
C VAL A 229 2.75 -55.66 -11.48
N SER A 230 3.05 -54.56 -12.15
CA SER A 230 2.29 -53.30 -12.05
C SER A 230 1.38 -53.12 -13.26
N ARG A 231 0.27 -52.44 -13.07
CA ARG A 231 -0.69 -52.10 -14.12
C ARG A 231 -0.76 -50.57 -14.28
N ALA A 232 -0.63 -50.10 -15.51
CA ALA A 232 -0.85 -48.70 -15.88
C ALA A 232 -1.83 -48.66 -17.06
N GLY A 233 -3.10 -48.32 -16.78
CA GLY A 233 -4.17 -48.41 -17.76
C GLY A 233 -4.44 -49.86 -18.20
N ASP A 234 -4.17 -50.16 -19.46
CA ASP A 234 -4.28 -51.48 -20.10
C ASP A 234 -2.94 -52.21 -20.26
N THR A 235 -1.83 -51.60 -19.82
CA THR A 235 -0.48 -52.18 -19.90
C THR A 235 -0.07 -52.81 -18.58
N TYR A 236 0.64 -53.93 -18.65
CA TYR A 236 1.20 -54.65 -17.53
C TYR A 236 2.73 -54.66 -17.62
N THR A 237 3.41 -54.42 -16.50
CA THR A 237 4.87 -54.35 -16.47
C THR A 237 5.40 -55.20 -15.32
N PHE A 238 6.30 -56.13 -15.62
CA PHE A 238 7.06 -56.91 -14.64
C PHE A 238 7.69 -55.98 -13.59
N LEU A 239 7.75 -56.36 -12.31
CA LEU A 239 8.41 -55.57 -11.26
C LEU A 239 9.68 -56.26 -10.74
N THR A 240 10.79 -55.51 -10.64
CA THR A 240 12.04 -55.99 -10.01
C THR A 240 11.90 -56.07 -8.49
N ASP A 241 12.78 -56.82 -7.81
CA ASP A 241 12.73 -57.02 -6.34
C ASP A 241 12.59 -55.67 -5.58
N ASP A 242 13.42 -54.68 -5.94
CA ASP A 242 13.36 -53.33 -5.36
C ASP A 242 12.04 -52.61 -5.64
N GLU A 243 11.47 -52.75 -6.83
CA GLU A 243 10.18 -52.14 -7.17
C GLU A 243 9.02 -52.78 -6.40
N GLN A 244 9.08 -54.08 -6.14
CA GLN A 244 8.07 -54.80 -5.35
C GLN A 244 8.11 -54.38 -3.89
N ASP A 245 9.31 -54.24 -3.32
CA ASP A 245 9.51 -53.78 -1.95
C ASP A 245 8.98 -52.33 -1.79
N ILE A 246 9.34 -51.44 -2.71
CA ILE A 246 8.84 -50.05 -2.71
C ILE A 246 7.31 -50.02 -2.85
N ALA A 247 6.73 -50.84 -3.74
CA ALA A 247 5.27 -50.90 -3.91
C ALA A 247 4.55 -51.41 -2.65
N ARG A 248 5.13 -52.39 -1.95
CA ARG A 248 4.62 -52.91 -0.68
C ARG A 248 4.70 -51.88 0.43
N ASP A 249 5.83 -51.18 0.54
CA ASP A 249 6.01 -50.09 1.51
C ASP A 249 4.99 -48.96 1.29
N ILE A 250 4.76 -48.56 0.04
CA ILE A 250 3.76 -47.55 -0.31
C ILE A 250 2.36 -48.02 0.09
N ARG A 251 1.99 -49.27 -0.25
CA ARG A 251 0.67 -49.84 0.09
C ARG A 251 0.41 -49.84 1.60
N ASN A 252 1.45 -50.14 2.38
CA ASN A 252 1.39 -50.21 3.85
C ASN A 252 1.59 -48.84 4.53
N THR A 253 1.78 -47.77 3.77
CA THR A 253 1.92 -46.43 4.32
C THR A 253 0.55 -45.93 4.81
N PRO A 254 0.39 -45.59 6.10
CA PRO A 254 -0.89 -45.10 6.61
C PRO A 254 -1.16 -43.68 6.12
N VAL A 255 -2.39 -43.39 5.71
CA VAL A 255 -2.84 -42.03 5.36
C VAL A 255 -4.09 -41.73 6.17
N ASP A 256 -4.01 -40.66 6.96
CA ASP A 256 -5.12 -40.21 7.80
C ASP A 256 -6.14 -39.47 6.95
N SER A 257 -7.44 -39.65 7.22
CA SER A 257 -8.52 -39.01 6.47
C SER A 257 -8.38 -37.49 6.42
N ALA A 258 -7.83 -36.86 7.48
CA ALA A 258 -7.57 -35.42 7.52
C ALA A 258 -6.61 -34.93 6.41
N ILE A 259 -5.64 -35.76 6.00
CA ILE A 259 -4.72 -35.44 4.89
C ILE A 259 -5.51 -35.43 3.58
N ILE A 260 -6.42 -36.38 3.41
CA ILE A 260 -7.27 -36.49 2.22
C ILE A 260 -8.27 -35.33 2.18
N THR A 261 -8.94 -35.00 3.29
CA THR A 261 -9.83 -33.83 3.41
C THR A 261 -9.09 -32.54 3.06
N LYS A 262 -7.84 -32.39 3.51
CA LYS A 262 -7.00 -31.24 3.13
C LYS A 262 -6.70 -31.22 1.63
N ALA A 263 -6.37 -32.37 1.02
CA ALA A 263 -6.14 -32.44 -0.42
C ALA A 263 -7.42 -32.09 -1.22
N ILE A 264 -8.60 -32.52 -0.75
CA ILE A 264 -9.89 -32.14 -1.32
C ILE A 264 -10.11 -30.63 -1.19
N SER A 265 -9.82 -30.04 -0.02
CA SER A 265 -9.87 -28.59 0.20
C SER A 265 -8.97 -27.83 -0.77
N ASP A 266 -7.72 -28.29 -0.94
CA ASP A 266 -6.75 -27.67 -1.85
C ASP A 266 -7.21 -27.75 -3.32
N ILE A 267 -7.93 -28.81 -3.70
CA ILE A 267 -8.55 -28.91 -5.04
C ILE A 267 -9.74 -27.97 -5.17
N ILE A 268 -10.69 -28.01 -4.23
CA ILE A 268 -11.94 -27.24 -4.31
C ILE A 268 -11.65 -25.74 -4.19
N PHE A 269 -10.98 -25.30 -3.13
CA PHE A 269 -10.74 -23.88 -2.86
C PHE A 269 -9.43 -23.36 -3.44
N GLY A 270 -8.50 -24.24 -3.84
CA GLY A 270 -7.24 -23.83 -4.47
C GLY A 270 -7.25 -23.88 -6.00
N LYS A 271 -8.16 -24.65 -6.62
CA LYS A 271 -8.25 -24.79 -8.09
C LYS A 271 -9.65 -24.55 -8.66
N LEU A 272 -10.66 -25.26 -8.16
CA LEU A 272 -12.01 -25.24 -8.77
C LEU A 272 -12.78 -23.93 -8.48
N TYR A 273 -12.66 -23.39 -7.26
CA TYR A 273 -13.31 -22.16 -6.83
C TYR A 273 -12.41 -21.35 -5.89
N VAL A 274 -11.49 -20.60 -6.48
CA VAL A 274 -10.40 -19.89 -5.78
C VAL A 274 -10.86 -18.64 -5.03
N SER A 275 -11.98 -18.03 -5.44
CA SER A 275 -12.41 -16.74 -4.90
C SER A 275 -12.91 -16.87 -3.47
N LYS A 276 -12.32 -16.15 -2.51
CA LYS A 276 -12.77 -16.12 -1.10
C LYS A 276 -13.94 -15.17 -0.83
N LYS A 277 -14.38 -14.44 -1.84
CA LYS A 277 -15.53 -13.54 -1.77
C LYS A 277 -16.44 -13.82 -2.95
N PHE A 278 -17.74 -13.75 -2.71
CA PHE A 278 -18.74 -13.85 -3.75
C PHE A 278 -19.22 -12.46 -4.14
N ARG A 279 -19.10 -12.13 -5.42
CA ARG A 279 -19.55 -10.85 -5.95
C ARG A 279 -21.01 -10.95 -6.40
N TYR A 280 -21.90 -10.28 -5.69
CA TYR A 280 -23.32 -10.15 -6.03
C TYR A 280 -23.59 -8.71 -6.49
N GLY A 281 -23.66 -8.48 -7.81
CA GLY A 281 -23.75 -7.14 -8.39
C GLY A 281 -22.53 -6.27 -8.03
N LYS A 282 -22.75 -5.21 -7.23
CA LYS A 282 -21.70 -4.33 -6.70
C LYS A 282 -21.22 -4.70 -5.28
N TYR A 283 -21.79 -5.73 -4.68
CA TYR A 283 -21.47 -6.18 -3.32
C TYR A 283 -20.48 -7.35 -3.35
N ASP A 284 -19.49 -7.31 -2.47
CA ASP A 284 -18.56 -8.43 -2.26
C ASP A 284 -18.80 -9.04 -0.88
N PHE A 285 -19.37 -10.24 -0.85
CA PHE A 285 -19.65 -10.97 0.38
C PHE A 285 -18.54 -11.98 0.67
N PRO A 286 -17.77 -11.83 1.77
CA PRO A 286 -16.92 -12.91 2.23
C PRO A 286 -17.81 -14.07 2.70
N TYR A 287 -17.29 -15.28 2.55
CA TYR A 287 -17.96 -16.49 3.03
C TYR A 287 -16.94 -17.41 3.68
N ASP A 288 -17.39 -18.15 4.68
CA ASP A 288 -16.57 -19.12 5.40
C ASP A 288 -16.49 -20.44 4.63
N GLN A 289 -15.30 -21.05 4.59
CA GLN A 289 -15.03 -22.26 3.80
C GLN A 289 -14.99 -23.49 4.71
N ARG A 290 -15.73 -24.55 4.36
CA ARG A 290 -15.78 -25.81 5.11
C ARG A 290 -15.75 -27.02 4.20
N ILE A 291 -15.01 -28.05 4.60
CA ILE A 291 -15.06 -29.41 4.03
C ILE A 291 -15.35 -30.37 5.18
N ASP A 292 -16.43 -31.14 5.09
CA ASP A 292 -16.91 -32.02 6.17
C ASP A 292 -16.96 -31.24 7.49
N GLU A 293 -16.55 -31.83 8.62
CA GLU A 293 -16.53 -31.12 9.90
C GLU A 293 -15.32 -30.16 10.06
N THR A 294 -14.51 -29.99 9.00
CA THR A 294 -13.28 -29.19 9.05
C THR A 294 -13.48 -27.79 8.49
N VAL A 295 -13.13 -26.80 9.29
CA VAL A 295 -13.10 -25.38 8.91
C VAL A 295 -11.80 -25.05 8.18
N ILE A 296 -11.91 -24.34 7.06
CA ILE A 296 -10.78 -23.88 6.25
C ILE A 296 -10.54 -22.38 6.49
N GLY A 297 -9.48 -22.06 7.23
CA GLY A 297 -9.12 -20.67 7.56
C GLY A 297 -9.81 -20.16 8.83
N GLN A 298 -10.16 -18.87 8.85
CA GLN A 298 -10.83 -18.21 9.99
C GLN A 298 -12.30 -17.95 9.67
N LEU A 299 -13.19 -18.29 10.61
CA LEU A 299 -14.63 -18.01 10.51
C LEU A 299 -14.93 -16.58 10.92
N ASN A 300 -15.12 -15.70 9.96
CA ASN A 300 -15.38 -14.28 10.20
C ASN A 300 -16.57 -13.76 9.38
N SER A 301 -17.27 -14.64 8.67
CA SER A 301 -18.31 -14.26 7.71
C SER A 301 -19.70 -14.65 8.21
N SER A 302 -20.72 -13.92 7.77
CA SER A 302 -22.12 -14.22 8.14
C SER A 302 -22.75 -15.34 7.30
N ILE A 303 -22.03 -15.82 6.28
CA ILE A 303 -22.47 -16.88 5.36
C ILE A 303 -21.35 -17.91 5.14
N GLY A 304 -21.72 -19.15 4.82
CA GLY A 304 -20.78 -20.26 4.60
C GLY A 304 -20.93 -20.96 3.24
N LEU A 305 -19.85 -21.59 2.79
CA LEU A 305 -19.82 -22.56 1.70
C LEU A 305 -19.19 -23.86 2.21
N HIS A 306 -20.02 -24.91 2.25
CA HIS A 306 -19.72 -26.17 2.89
C HIS A 306 -19.83 -27.32 1.91
N PHE A 307 -18.75 -28.08 1.72
CA PHE A 307 -18.78 -29.32 0.94
C PHE A 307 -18.79 -30.54 1.86
N ILE A 308 -19.68 -31.49 1.58
CA ILE A 308 -19.81 -32.75 2.31
C ILE A 308 -19.34 -33.88 1.41
N THR A 309 -18.28 -34.56 1.81
CA THR A 309 -17.67 -35.69 1.11
C THR A 309 -18.21 -37.02 1.66
N VAL A 310 -18.00 -38.12 0.91
CA VAL A 310 -18.34 -39.48 1.34
C VAL A 310 -17.71 -39.90 2.68
N ALA A 311 -16.67 -39.19 3.15
CA ALA A 311 -16.02 -39.47 4.43
C ALA A 311 -16.62 -38.72 5.62
N SER A 312 -17.56 -37.80 5.39
CA SER A 312 -18.25 -37.07 6.46
C SER A 312 -19.16 -38.01 7.27
N GLU A 313 -19.19 -37.81 8.58
CA GLU A 313 -20.10 -38.53 9.49
C GLU A 313 -21.58 -38.30 9.15
N ILE A 314 -21.90 -37.14 8.57
CA ILE A 314 -23.28 -36.77 8.22
C ILE A 314 -23.65 -37.12 6.77
N TYR A 315 -22.76 -37.72 5.98
CA TYR A 315 -23.00 -37.96 4.54
C TYR A 315 -24.27 -38.76 4.24
N SER A 316 -24.51 -39.83 5.01
CA SER A 316 -25.63 -40.76 4.85
C SER A 316 -26.92 -40.33 5.56
N THR A 317 -26.93 -39.13 6.11
CA THR A 317 -28.07 -38.57 6.85
C THR A 317 -29.20 -38.18 5.89
N GLU A 318 -30.45 -38.16 6.40
CA GLU A 318 -31.61 -37.68 5.67
C GLU A 318 -31.45 -36.23 5.17
N ASP A 319 -32.05 -35.93 4.01
CA ASP A 319 -32.07 -34.58 3.41
C ASP A 319 -32.57 -33.51 4.41
N SER A 320 -33.43 -33.88 5.36
CA SER A 320 -34.00 -33.01 6.40
C SER A 320 -32.92 -32.29 7.23
N ILE A 321 -31.79 -32.94 7.50
CA ILE A 321 -30.71 -32.36 8.30
C ILE A 321 -29.93 -31.30 7.52
N PHE A 322 -29.69 -31.52 6.22
CA PHE A 322 -29.06 -30.51 5.35
C PHE A 322 -29.96 -29.29 5.12
N LEU A 323 -31.28 -29.50 5.00
CA LEU A 323 -32.24 -28.39 4.94
C LEU A 323 -32.19 -27.56 6.22
N MET A 324 -32.26 -28.19 7.40
CA MET A 324 -32.22 -27.47 8.68
C MET A 324 -30.91 -26.68 8.88
N ARG A 325 -29.75 -27.30 8.60
CA ARG A 325 -28.44 -26.67 8.78
C ARG A 325 -28.21 -25.52 7.81
N SER A 326 -28.48 -25.71 6.52
CA SER A 326 -28.31 -24.65 5.50
C SER A 326 -29.08 -23.37 5.82
N LYS A 327 -30.23 -23.48 6.51
CA LYS A 327 -31.01 -22.33 6.99
C LYS A 327 -30.50 -21.74 8.30
N THR A 328 -30.09 -22.58 9.25
CA THR A 328 -29.68 -22.12 10.60
C THR A 328 -28.32 -21.45 10.57
N ASP A 329 -27.40 -22.01 9.79
CA ASP A 329 -26.00 -21.59 9.72
C ASP A 329 -25.72 -20.61 8.56
N ASN A 330 -26.77 -20.25 7.80
CA ASN A 330 -26.67 -19.41 6.60
C ASN A 330 -25.59 -19.90 5.62
N GLU A 331 -25.63 -21.18 5.24
CA GLU A 331 -24.61 -21.78 4.40
C GLU A 331 -25.17 -22.50 3.18
N VAL A 332 -24.40 -22.47 2.09
CA VAL A 332 -24.61 -23.36 0.96
C VAL A 332 -23.93 -24.69 1.28
N MET A 333 -24.72 -25.76 1.37
CA MET A 333 -24.20 -27.12 1.56
C MET A 333 -24.22 -27.89 0.25
N ILE A 334 -23.07 -28.38 -0.19
CA ILE A 334 -22.89 -29.17 -1.42
C ILE A 334 -22.45 -30.57 -1.03
N VAL A 335 -23.35 -31.54 -1.16
CA VAL A 335 -23.07 -32.96 -0.89
C VAL A 335 -22.58 -33.62 -2.17
N LEU A 336 -21.32 -34.05 -2.20
CA LEU A 336 -20.68 -34.67 -3.36
C LEU A 336 -21.33 -36.02 -3.70
N ALA A 337 -21.43 -36.35 -4.98
CA ALA A 337 -21.95 -37.65 -5.41
C ALA A 337 -21.00 -38.81 -5.10
N GLU A 338 -21.56 -39.93 -4.62
CA GLU A 338 -20.82 -41.17 -4.29
C GLU A 338 -20.35 -41.93 -5.55
N SER A 339 -20.96 -41.66 -6.70
CA SER A 339 -20.68 -42.32 -7.99
C SER A 339 -19.23 -42.21 -8.46
N GLN A 340 -18.44 -41.29 -7.89
CA GLN A 340 -17.09 -40.95 -8.34
C GLN A 340 -16.03 -41.43 -7.32
N PRO A 341 -15.04 -42.25 -7.72
CA PRO A 341 -14.03 -42.82 -6.81
C PRO A 341 -12.88 -41.85 -6.46
N TYR A 342 -13.17 -40.56 -6.27
CA TYR A 342 -12.13 -39.53 -6.04
C TYR A 342 -11.32 -39.74 -4.76
N PHE A 343 -11.94 -40.32 -3.71
CA PHE A 343 -11.29 -40.52 -2.42
C PHE A 343 -10.13 -41.52 -2.53
N LYS A 344 -10.33 -42.61 -3.28
CA LYS A 344 -9.32 -43.65 -3.50
C LYS A 344 -8.12 -43.11 -4.29
N GLU A 345 -8.37 -42.33 -5.34
CA GLU A 345 -7.30 -41.70 -6.13
C GLU A 345 -6.44 -40.78 -5.25
N LEU A 346 -7.06 -39.98 -4.37
CA LEU A 346 -6.31 -39.15 -3.42
C LEU A 346 -5.58 -39.98 -2.35
N GLU A 347 -6.19 -41.05 -1.85
CA GLU A 347 -5.54 -41.95 -0.90
C GLU A 347 -4.26 -42.55 -1.49
N ASP A 348 -4.33 -43.09 -2.71
CA ASP A 348 -3.19 -43.68 -3.42
C ASP A 348 -2.09 -42.65 -3.69
N ALA A 349 -2.46 -41.43 -4.11
CA ALA A 349 -1.51 -40.33 -4.27
C ALA A 349 -0.83 -39.97 -2.95
N MET A 350 -1.60 -39.80 -1.86
CA MET A 350 -1.08 -39.40 -0.56
C MET A 350 -0.19 -40.47 0.07
N LYS A 351 -0.45 -41.76 -0.17
CA LYS A 351 0.43 -42.87 0.24
C LYS A 351 1.81 -42.72 -0.38
N ILE A 352 1.87 -42.47 -1.68
CA ILE A 352 3.13 -42.25 -2.39
C ILE A 352 3.84 -40.99 -1.86
N ARG A 353 3.13 -39.86 -1.76
CA ARG A 353 3.70 -38.59 -1.28
C ARG A 353 4.29 -38.73 0.14
N ARG A 354 3.58 -39.41 1.04
CA ARG A 354 4.02 -39.65 2.42
C ARG A 354 5.22 -40.58 2.48
N TYR A 355 5.20 -41.69 1.72
CA TYR A 355 6.33 -42.62 1.62
C TYR A 355 7.61 -41.90 1.17
N VAL A 356 7.50 -41.08 0.11
CA VAL A 356 8.67 -40.37 -0.43
C VAL A 356 9.18 -39.28 0.52
N LYS A 357 8.28 -38.55 1.19
CA LYS A 357 8.66 -37.52 2.17
C LYS A 357 9.46 -38.09 3.36
N GLY A 358 9.25 -39.36 3.69
CA GLY A 358 9.97 -40.05 4.77
C GLY A 358 11.37 -40.55 4.41
N LYS A 359 11.82 -40.45 3.14
CA LYS A 359 13.11 -40.99 2.68
C LYS A 359 14.05 -39.89 2.18
N ASN A 360 15.36 -40.06 2.42
CA ASN A 360 16.39 -39.18 1.87
C ASN A 360 16.82 -39.66 0.48
N ILE A 361 16.11 -39.19 -0.55
CA ILE A 361 16.21 -39.71 -1.93
C ILE A 361 17.64 -39.62 -2.47
N SER A 362 18.38 -38.54 -2.20
CA SER A 362 19.72 -38.31 -2.76
C SER A 362 20.79 -39.30 -2.28
N GLN A 363 20.55 -39.98 -1.15
CA GLN A 363 21.45 -40.99 -0.59
C GLN A 363 21.13 -42.42 -1.06
N LEU A 364 20.04 -42.61 -1.80
CA LEU A 364 19.65 -43.92 -2.32
C LEU A 364 20.38 -44.24 -3.64
N PRO A 365 20.57 -45.51 -4.00
CA PRO A 365 21.08 -45.91 -5.31
C PRO A 365 20.28 -45.30 -6.47
N GLU A 366 20.94 -44.96 -7.59
CA GLU A 366 20.33 -44.31 -8.75
C GLU A 366 19.10 -45.06 -9.30
N MET A 367 19.16 -46.39 -9.28
CA MET A 367 18.03 -47.26 -9.65
C MET A 367 16.79 -47.01 -8.77
N ILE A 368 16.97 -46.97 -7.44
CA ILE A 368 15.88 -46.68 -6.48
C ILE A 368 15.38 -45.24 -6.64
N GLN A 369 16.28 -44.28 -6.91
CA GLN A 369 15.89 -42.90 -7.19
C GLN A 369 15.02 -42.79 -8.45
N SER A 370 15.29 -43.57 -9.50
CA SER A 370 14.45 -43.62 -10.70
C SER A 370 13.06 -44.17 -10.37
N ILE A 371 12.98 -45.28 -9.64
CA ILE A 371 11.69 -45.88 -9.24
C ILE A 371 10.85 -44.88 -8.42
N ILE A 372 11.47 -44.16 -7.47
CA ILE A 372 10.78 -43.14 -6.68
C ILE A 372 10.26 -42.00 -7.56
N ARG A 373 11.03 -41.54 -8.56
CA ARG A 373 10.59 -40.51 -9.51
C ARG A 373 9.36 -40.97 -10.30
N ASP A 374 9.35 -42.21 -10.78
CA ASP A 374 8.21 -42.78 -11.50
C ASP A 374 6.96 -42.88 -10.60
N LYS A 375 7.13 -43.27 -9.33
CA LYS A 375 6.04 -43.25 -8.35
C LYS A 375 5.52 -41.83 -8.09
N GLN A 376 6.39 -40.83 -7.98
CA GLN A 376 5.95 -39.44 -7.83
C GLN A 376 5.17 -38.93 -9.06
N ALA A 377 5.54 -39.36 -10.27
CA ALA A 377 4.76 -39.08 -11.48
C ALA A 377 3.38 -39.74 -11.41
N GLN A 378 3.29 -41.00 -10.96
CA GLN A 378 2.01 -41.69 -10.73
C GLN A 378 1.14 -40.95 -9.71
N ALA A 379 1.69 -40.50 -8.58
CA ALA A 379 0.96 -39.70 -7.59
C ALA A 379 0.38 -38.42 -8.19
N SER A 380 1.13 -37.76 -9.07
CA SER A 380 0.69 -36.53 -9.74
C SER A 380 -0.44 -36.81 -10.75
N ALA A 381 -0.42 -37.98 -11.40
CA ALA A 381 -1.52 -38.41 -12.28
C ALA A 381 -2.79 -38.73 -11.47
N HIS A 382 -2.67 -39.42 -10.33
CA HIS A 382 -3.78 -39.66 -9.41
C HIS A 382 -4.40 -38.36 -8.90
N GLU A 383 -3.59 -37.38 -8.50
CA GLU A 383 -4.08 -36.05 -8.08
C GLU A 383 -4.86 -35.33 -9.19
N LYS A 384 -4.39 -35.43 -10.45
CA LYS A 384 -5.08 -34.84 -11.60
C LYS A 384 -6.41 -35.54 -11.90
N ASN A 385 -6.43 -36.87 -11.86
CA ASN A 385 -7.66 -37.64 -12.04
C ASN A 385 -8.67 -37.32 -10.92
N ALA A 386 -8.22 -37.23 -9.67
CA ALA A 386 -9.06 -36.86 -8.55
C ALA A 386 -9.71 -35.48 -8.72
N GLU A 387 -8.97 -34.50 -9.27
CA GLU A 387 -9.52 -33.17 -9.59
C GLU A 387 -10.69 -33.25 -10.59
N GLU A 388 -10.53 -34.03 -11.66
CA GLU A 388 -11.60 -34.26 -12.64
C GLU A 388 -12.82 -34.98 -12.02
N LEU A 389 -12.57 -35.96 -11.14
CA LEU A 389 -13.63 -36.70 -10.45
C LEU A 389 -14.36 -35.85 -9.41
N ILE A 390 -13.66 -34.99 -8.65
CA ILE A 390 -14.29 -34.05 -7.71
C ILE A 390 -15.16 -33.05 -8.46
N SER A 391 -14.70 -32.55 -9.60
CA SER A 391 -15.49 -31.65 -10.45
C SER A 391 -16.80 -32.30 -10.88
N LYS A 392 -16.76 -33.56 -11.33
CA LYS A 392 -17.96 -34.35 -11.64
C LYS A 392 -18.83 -34.62 -10.41
N ALA A 393 -18.24 -34.96 -9.26
CA ALA A 393 -18.96 -35.23 -8.03
C ALA A 393 -19.73 -34.00 -7.50
N ILE A 394 -19.20 -32.79 -7.69
CA ILE A 394 -19.89 -31.53 -7.38
C ILE A 394 -21.02 -31.28 -8.40
N ALA A 395 -20.79 -31.55 -9.69
CA ALA A 395 -21.80 -31.39 -10.74
C ALA A 395 -22.96 -32.41 -10.65
N GLU A 396 -22.73 -33.60 -10.10
CA GLU A 396 -23.76 -34.61 -9.85
C GLU A 396 -24.34 -34.50 -8.42
N GLY A 397 -23.68 -33.74 -7.54
CA GLY A 397 -24.01 -33.62 -6.12
C GLY A 397 -25.30 -32.86 -5.80
N ARG A 398 -25.79 -33.04 -4.57
CA ARG A 398 -27.00 -32.37 -4.06
C ARG A 398 -26.63 -31.03 -3.43
N ILE A 399 -27.41 -29.98 -3.67
CA ILE A 399 -27.18 -28.64 -3.12
C ILE A 399 -28.35 -28.23 -2.23
N TYR A 400 -28.04 -27.71 -1.06
CA TYR A 400 -28.99 -27.17 -0.10
C TYR A 400 -28.63 -25.74 0.25
N VAL A 401 -29.62 -24.86 0.28
CA VAL A 401 -29.45 -23.43 0.57
C VAL A 401 -30.73 -22.91 1.20
N ALA A 402 -30.60 -22.11 2.27
CA ALA A 402 -31.73 -21.43 2.93
C ALA A 402 -32.90 -22.35 3.37
N GLY A 403 -32.64 -23.64 3.60
CA GLY A 403 -33.68 -24.60 3.98
C GLY A 403 -34.39 -25.28 2.82
N ASP A 404 -33.93 -25.09 1.59
CA ASP A 404 -34.45 -25.73 0.39
C ASP A 404 -33.38 -26.52 -0.36
N LYS A 405 -33.83 -27.54 -1.12
CA LYS A 405 -32.99 -28.33 -2.01
C LYS A 405 -32.99 -27.70 -3.40
N LEU A 406 -31.83 -27.25 -3.86
CA LEU A 406 -31.69 -26.56 -5.13
C LEU A 406 -31.39 -27.54 -6.27
N SER A 407 -32.27 -27.58 -7.28
CA SER A 407 -32.08 -28.39 -8.49
C SER A 407 -31.50 -27.54 -9.62
N LEU A 408 -30.21 -27.67 -9.89
CA LEU A 408 -29.50 -26.94 -10.95
C LEU A 408 -29.14 -27.88 -12.12
N LYS A 409 -29.49 -27.48 -13.35
CA LYS A 409 -29.05 -28.13 -14.59
C LYS A 409 -27.76 -27.48 -15.14
N ILE A 410 -26.76 -27.32 -14.28
CA ILE A 410 -25.49 -26.64 -14.59
C ILE A 410 -24.34 -27.62 -14.36
N SER A 411 -23.51 -27.83 -15.38
CA SER A 411 -22.34 -28.72 -15.34
C SER A 411 -21.08 -28.03 -14.82
N SER A 412 -20.96 -26.71 -15.01
CA SER A 412 -19.85 -25.91 -14.50
C SER A 412 -19.90 -25.80 -12.98
N VAL A 413 -18.84 -26.28 -12.31
CA VAL A 413 -18.71 -26.21 -10.84
C VAL A 413 -18.83 -24.78 -10.33
N LYS A 414 -18.12 -23.85 -10.98
CA LYS A 414 -18.11 -22.43 -10.60
C LYS A 414 -19.51 -21.83 -10.66
N ASP A 415 -20.19 -21.96 -11.79
CA ASP A 415 -21.50 -21.33 -12.00
C ASP A 415 -22.56 -21.94 -11.07
N ARG A 416 -22.42 -23.24 -10.74
CA ARG A 416 -23.28 -23.94 -9.79
C ARG A 416 -23.11 -23.40 -8.37
N ILE A 417 -21.87 -23.19 -7.91
CA ILE A 417 -21.55 -22.57 -6.62
C ILE A 417 -22.06 -21.12 -6.59
N GLU A 418 -21.77 -20.33 -7.62
CA GLU A 418 -22.17 -18.92 -7.71
C GLU A 418 -23.69 -18.77 -7.69
N ARG A 419 -24.43 -19.63 -8.41
CA ARG A 419 -25.90 -19.59 -8.36
C ARG A 419 -26.44 -19.95 -6.98
N ALA A 420 -25.86 -20.95 -6.31
CA ALA A 420 -26.28 -21.31 -4.96
C ALA A 420 -25.98 -20.18 -3.96
N LEU A 421 -24.82 -19.52 -4.07
CA LEU A 421 -24.46 -18.36 -3.26
C LEU A 421 -25.38 -17.16 -3.54
N SER A 422 -25.79 -16.91 -4.79
CA SER A 422 -26.81 -15.89 -5.11
C SER A 422 -28.11 -16.12 -4.34
N VAL A 423 -28.63 -17.36 -4.37
CA VAL A 423 -29.86 -17.72 -3.64
C VAL A 423 -29.69 -17.53 -2.14
N LEU A 424 -28.51 -17.87 -1.60
CA LEU A 424 -28.20 -17.62 -0.20
C LEU A 424 -28.23 -16.13 0.13
N ILE A 425 -27.58 -15.28 -0.69
CA ILE A 425 -27.56 -13.83 -0.49
C ILE A 425 -28.98 -13.25 -0.52
N GLU A 426 -29.79 -13.64 -1.50
CA GLU A 426 -31.19 -13.20 -1.64
C GLU A 426 -32.03 -13.59 -0.41
N SER A 427 -31.79 -14.77 0.17
CA SER A 427 -32.51 -15.24 1.35
C SER A 427 -32.02 -14.64 2.67
N VAL A 428 -30.72 -14.36 2.78
CA VAL A 428 -30.10 -13.89 4.03
C VAL A 428 -30.18 -12.37 4.14
N TYR A 429 -29.91 -11.66 3.05
CA TYR A 429 -29.92 -10.20 2.99
C TYR A 429 -31.21 -9.68 2.36
N THR A 430 -32.35 -9.96 3.00
CA THR A 430 -33.69 -9.65 2.48
C THR A 430 -33.99 -8.17 2.30
N LYS A 431 -33.15 -7.27 2.81
CA LYS A 431 -33.27 -5.81 2.67
C LYS A 431 -32.11 -5.19 1.87
N LEU A 432 -31.33 -6.01 1.15
CA LEU A 432 -30.23 -5.53 0.30
C LEU A 432 -30.72 -4.63 -0.85
N ASP A 433 -31.93 -4.87 -1.32
CA ASP A 433 -32.61 -4.18 -2.43
C ASP A 433 -33.12 -2.78 -2.08
N TYR A 434 -33.12 -2.39 -0.80
CA TYR A 434 -33.48 -1.02 -0.38
C TYR A 434 -32.50 0.04 -0.92
N ILE A 435 -31.33 -0.40 -1.40
CA ILE A 435 -30.37 0.42 -2.13
C ILE A 435 -30.53 0.13 -3.63
N HIS A 436 -31.38 0.90 -4.31
CA HIS A 436 -31.53 0.82 -5.77
C HIS A 436 -30.40 1.52 -6.52
N LYS A 437 -29.86 2.61 -5.95
CA LYS A 437 -28.70 3.34 -6.49
C LYS A 437 -27.50 3.21 -5.56
N ASN A 438 -26.47 2.58 -6.08
CA ASN A 438 -25.15 2.47 -5.48
C ASN A 438 -24.25 3.68 -5.82
N TYR A 439 -23.43 4.12 -4.86
CA TYR A 439 -22.45 5.20 -4.99
C TYR A 439 -21.01 4.67 -4.96
N ASP A 440 -20.06 5.36 -5.60
CA ASP A 440 -18.69 4.85 -5.76
C ASP A 440 -17.61 5.85 -5.32
N SER A 441 -17.94 7.12 -5.02
CA SER A 441 -16.95 8.13 -4.59
C SER A 441 -17.41 9.14 -3.53
N ASP A 442 -16.46 9.73 -2.79
CA ASP A 442 -16.71 10.84 -1.85
C ASP A 442 -17.27 12.10 -2.53
N ALA A 443 -16.93 12.29 -3.81
CA ALA A 443 -17.43 13.42 -4.59
C ALA A 443 -18.96 13.37 -4.72
N GLU A 444 -19.54 12.17 -4.84
CA GLU A 444 -20.99 11.98 -4.89
C GLU A 444 -21.65 12.30 -3.55
N ILE A 445 -21.02 11.95 -2.42
CA ILE A 445 -21.51 12.33 -1.08
C ILE A 445 -21.51 13.85 -0.92
N VAL A 446 -20.45 14.53 -1.37
CA VAL A 446 -20.38 15.99 -1.36
C VAL A 446 -21.45 16.62 -2.26
N GLN A 447 -21.77 16.01 -3.41
CA GLN A 447 -22.86 16.47 -4.28
C GLN A 447 -24.24 16.31 -3.61
N ILE A 448 -24.47 15.21 -2.89
CA ILE A 448 -25.70 15.01 -2.10
C ILE A 448 -25.81 16.10 -1.02
N LEU A 449 -24.73 16.35 -0.27
CA LEU A 449 -24.70 17.35 0.80
C LEU A 449 -24.93 18.79 0.32
N LYS A 450 -24.54 19.11 -0.91
CA LYS A 450 -24.77 20.43 -1.53
C LYS A 450 -26.20 20.62 -2.03
N GLY A 451 -27.02 19.56 -2.07
CA GLY A 451 -28.35 19.61 -2.69
C GLY A 451 -28.33 19.70 -4.22
N ASP A 452 -27.17 19.46 -4.86
CA ASP A 452 -26.96 19.51 -6.32
C ASP A 452 -27.50 18.26 -7.03
N SER A 453 -27.94 17.25 -6.27
CA SER A 453 -28.70 16.15 -6.85
C SER A 453 -30.07 16.70 -7.23
N GLN A 454 -30.54 16.46 -8.46
CA GLN A 454 -31.89 16.78 -8.99
C GLN A 454 -33.09 16.28 -8.14
N LEU A 455 -32.87 15.86 -6.90
CA LEU A 455 -33.80 15.24 -5.96
C LEU A 455 -34.62 16.25 -5.16
N SER A 456 -34.29 17.55 -5.18
CA SER A 456 -34.95 18.55 -4.33
C SER A 456 -35.88 19.52 -5.07
N ILE A 457 -35.95 19.49 -6.41
CA ILE A 457 -36.66 20.53 -7.17
C ILE A 457 -38.05 20.07 -7.69
N ASP A 458 -38.31 18.78 -7.93
CA ASP A 458 -39.53 18.34 -8.65
C ASP A 458 -40.27 17.12 -8.05
N GLY A 459 -40.33 16.95 -6.73
CA GLY A 459 -41.20 15.92 -6.11
C GLY A 459 -40.85 14.46 -6.43
N THR A 460 -39.68 14.20 -7.03
CA THR A 460 -39.15 12.85 -7.28
C THR A 460 -38.58 12.28 -5.98
N GLU A 461 -39.09 11.13 -5.55
CA GLU A 461 -38.56 10.40 -4.39
C GLU A 461 -37.08 10.02 -4.59
N SER A 462 -36.33 9.99 -3.48
CA SER A 462 -34.94 9.51 -3.48
C SER A 462 -34.83 8.13 -4.10
N PRO A 463 -33.78 7.83 -4.90
CA PRO A 463 -33.57 6.49 -5.44
C PRO A 463 -33.45 5.42 -4.34
N ASN A 464 -33.10 5.80 -3.12
CA ASN A 464 -32.96 4.89 -1.98
C ASN A 464 -33.97 5.22 -0.86
N ALA A 465 -35.20 5.61 -1.23
CA ALA A 465 -36.24 6.05 -0.30
C ALA A 465 -36.52 5.04 0.83
N GLU A 466 -36.52 3.74 0.56
CA GLU A 466 -36.71 2.69 1.56
C GLU A 466 -35.57 2.66 2.57
N ALA A 467 -34.32 2.77 2.13
CA ALA A 467 -33.16 2.83 3.01
C ALA A 467 -33.17 4.10 3.88
N VAL A 468 -33.54 5.25 3.29
CA VAL A 468 -33.71 6.52 4.01
C VAL A 468 -34.77 6.40 5.10
N LYS A 469 -35.92 5.80 4.79
CA LYS A 469 -37.02 5.59 5.74
C LYS A 469 -36.62 4.66 6.87
N GLU A 470 -35.96 3.54 6.58
CA GLU A 470 -35.50 2.58 7.59
C GLU A 470 -34.45 3.21 8.52
N LEU A 471 -33.46 3.93 7.97
CA LEU A 471 -32.46 4.65 8.75
C LEU A 471 -33.10 5.70 9.67
N PHE A 472 -34.01 6.50 9.13
CA PHE A 472 -34.72 7.52 9.90
C PHE A 472 -35.54 6.90 11.05
N GLN A 473 -36.33 5.85 10.80
CA GLN A 473 -37.11 5.15 11.82
C GLN A 473 -36.24 4.53 12.92
N TYR A 474 -35.09 3.96 12.55
CA TYR A 474 -34.12 3.46 13.53
C TYR A 474 -33.64 4.58 14.45
N LEU A 475 -33.31 5.75 13.90
CA LEU A 475 -32.91 6.90 14.71
C LEU A 475 -34.04 7.42 15.58
N GLU A 476 -35.30 7.40 15.13
CA GLU A 476 -36.45 7.78 15.96
C GLU A 476 -36.57 6.89 17.20
N ILE A 477 -36.42 5.57 17.02
CA ILE A 477 -36.41 4.61 18.12
C ILE A 477 -35.24 4.87 19.08
N GLN A 478 -34.04 5.14 18.55
CA GLN A 478 -32.86 5.45 19.37
C GLN A 478 -33.05 6.75 20.18
N LYS A 479 -33.67 7.77 19.56
CA LYS A 479 -34.03 9.03 20.23
C LYS A 479 -35.06 8.80 21.34
N MET A 480 -36.10 7.98 21.11
CA MET A 480 -37.09 7.62 22.14
C MET A 480 -36.42 6.92 23.33
N LYS A 481 -35.39 6.11 23.07
CA LYS A 481 -34.57 5.45 24.11
C LYS A 481 -33.51 6.35 24.74
N GLN A 482 -33.37 7.61 24.30
CA GLN A 482 -32.34 8.55 24.72
C GLN A 482 -30.90 8.01 24.53
N LEU A 483 -30.68 7.16 23.54
CA LEU A 483 -29.36 6.59 23.24
C LEU A 483 -28.66 7.42 22.17
N PRO A 484 -27.42 7.89 22.40
CA PRO A 484 -26.62 8.48 21.33
C PRO A 484 -26.32 7.41 20.28
N THR A 485 -26.36 7.80 19.00
CA THR A 485 -26.09 6.88 17.89
C THR A 485 -24.93 7.44 17.07
N SER A 486 -23.82 6.70 17.03
CA SER A 486 -22.67 7.06 16.20
C SER A 486 -22.87 6.61 14.75
N MET A 487 -22.12 7.21 13.82
CA MET A 487 -22.06 6.73 12.45
C MET A 487 -21.53 5.29 12.39
N GLY A 488 -20.62 4.91 13.29
CA GLY A 488 -20.14 3.54 13.44
C GLY A 488 -21.25 2.55 13.77
N ASP A 489 -22.20 2.91 14.64
CA ASP A 489 -23.35 2.07 14.98
C ASP A 489 -24.30 1.88 13.79
N ILE A 490 -24.52 2.95 13.02
CA ILE A 490 -25.32 2.92 11.79
C ILE A 490 -24.66 2.00 10.77
N GLN A 491 -23.35 2.16 10.51
CA GLN A 491 -22.63 1.30 9.57
C GLN A 491 -22.66 -0.17 10.00
N ARG A 492 -22.35 -0.48 11.27
CA ARG A 492 -22.38 -1.86 11.78
C ARG A 492 -23.76 -2.51 11.63
N ARG A 493 -24.83 -1.76 11.89
CA ARG A 493 -26.21 -2.26 11.76
C ARG A 493 -26.59 -2.55 10.31
N TYR A 494 -26.35 -1.59 9.41
CA TYR A 494 -26.80 -1.68 8.02
C TYR A 494 -25.84 -2.46 7.10
N SER A 495 -24.63 -2.77 7.56
CA SER A 495 -23.77 -3.76 6.90
C SER A 495 -24.04 -5.20 7.37
N ALA A 496 -24.78 -5.40 8.46
CA ALA A 496 -25.14 -6.72 8.97
C ALA A 496 -26.44 -7.27 8.31
N ILE A 497 -26.73 -8.55 8.57
CA ILE A 497 -28.01 -9.19 8.20
C ILE A 497 -29.16 -8.45 8.91
N PRO A 498 -30.26 -8.10 8.21
CA PRO A 498 -30.66 -8.52 6.86
C PRO A 498 -30.32 -7.52 5.73
N TYR A 499 -29.44 -6.55 5.95
CA TYR A 499 -29.18 -5.44 5.02
C TYR A 499 -27.99 -5.68 4.08
N GLY A 500 -26.79 -5.87 4.63
CA GLY A 500 -25.57 -6.09 3.84
C GLY A 500 -25.13 -4.90 2.98
N TRP A 501 -25.55 -3.67 3.30
CA TRP A 501 -25.24 -2.49 2.51
C TRP A 501 -23.76 -2.11 2.59
N ARG A 502 -23.22 -1.56 1.50
CA ARG A 502 -21.84 -1.05 1.46
C ARG A 502 -21.75 0.20 2.31
N GLU A 503 -20.59 0.36 2.94
CA GLU A 503 -20.24 1.52 3.76
C GLU A 503 -20.58 2.86 3.08
N ILE A 504 -20.19 3.02 1.80
CA ILE A 504 -20.44 4.24 1.04
C ILE A 504 -21.93 4.50 0.76
N ASP A 505 -22.72 3.45 0.58
CA ASP A 505 -24.16 3.60 0.34
C ASP A 505 -24.87 4.04 1.63
N ILE A 506 -24.47 3.48 2.78
CA ILE A 506 -24.95 3.89 4.11
C ILE A 506 -24.59 5.37 4.38
N ALA A 507 -23.37 5.77 4.04
CA ALA A 507 -22.92 7.15 4.16
C ALA A 507 -23.74 8.11 3.27
N SER A 508 -24.04 7.73 2.02
CA SER A 508 -24.88 8.52 1.12
C SER A 508 -26.31 8.67 1.62
N VAL A 509 -26.94 7.59 2.12
CA VAL A 509 -28.28 7.65 2.73
C VAL A 509 -28.30 8.59 3.94
N THR A 510 -27.24 8.54 4.76
CA THR A 510 -27.09 9.45 5.91
C THR A 510 -26.89 10.90 5.46
N ALA A 511 -26.06 11.12 4.44
CA ALA A 511 -25.81 12.43 3.85
C ALA A 511 -27.10 13.06 3.28
N GLU A 512 -27.98 12.26 2.68
CA GLU A 512 -29.29 12.72 2.18
C GLU A 512 -30.20 13.22 3.30
N LEU A 513 -30.24 12.52 4.44
CA LEU A 513 -30.98 12.95 5.62
C LEU A 513 -30.41 14.23 6.26
N ILE A 514 -29.11 14.46 6.11
CA ILE A 514 -28.45 15.70 6.55
C ILE A 514 -28.73 16.84 5.56
N ALA A 515 -28.65 16.58 4.26
CA ALA A 515 -28.95 17.55 3.20
C ALA A 515 -30.42 18.00 3.24
N SER A 516 -31.35 17.09 3.54
CA SER A 516 -32.77 17.40 3.76
C SER A 516 -33.07 18.05 5.12
N GLN A 517 -32.04 18.47 5.86
CA GLN A 517 -32.12 19.14 7.16
C GLN A 517 -32.87 18.35 8.26
N LYS A 518 -33.04 17.03 8.09
CA LYS A 518 -33.70 16.18 9.10
C LYS A 518 -32.73 15.78 10.21
N LEU A 519 -31.47 15.57 9.86
CA LEU A 519 -30.40 15.15 10.77
C LEU A 519 -29.25 16.16 10.80
N THR A 520 -28.46 16.10 11.87
CA THR A 520 -27.21 16.83 12.04
C THR A 520 -26.14 15.91 12.60
N LEU A 521 -24.89 16.14 12.19
CA LEU A 521 -23.72 15.41 12.66
C LEU A 521 -23.00 16.23 13.73
N LYS A 522 -22.73 15.62 14.87
CA LYS A 522 -21.91 16.20 15.93
C LYS A 522 -20.59 15.45 16.05
N TYR A 523 -19.48 16.16 16.05
CA TYR A 523 -18.15 15.59 16.23
C TYR A 523 -17.42 16.34 17.35
N ALA A 524 -16.91 15.59 18.34
CA ALA A 524 -16.29 16.16 19.55
C ALA A 524 -17.14 17.24 20.25
N GLY A 525 -18.47 17.08 20.22
CA GLY A 525 -19.43 18.02 20.81
C GLY A 525 -19.84 19.20 19.92
N ALA A 526 -19.17 19.41 18.78
CA ALA A 526 -19.49 20.47 17.83
C ALA A 526 -20.43 20.00 16.74
N VAL A 527 -21.45 20.79 16.41
CA VAL A 527 -22.29 20.60 15.23
C VAL A 527 -21.46 20.87 13.98
N ILE A 528 -21.36 19.87 13.11
CA ILE A 528 -20.63 19.96 11.84
C ILE A 528 -21.59 20.39 10.74
N GLN A 529 -21.19 21.42 10.00
CA GLN A 529 -21.96 21.95 8.89
C GLN A 529 -21.89 21.00 7.68
N PRO A 530 -22.98 20.84 6.89
CA PRO A 530 -22.97 20.00 5.69
C PRO A 530 -21.89 20.39 4.66
N THR A 531 -21.45 21.65 4.69
CA THR A 531 -20.40 22.21 3.82
C THR A 531 -18.96 21.97 4.31
N ASP A 532 -18.77 21.33 5.47
CA ASP A 532 -17.45 21.00 6.00
C ASP A 532 -16.72 20.03 5.06
N LYS A 533 -15.47 20.37 4.71
CA LYS A 533 -14.63 19.55 3.82
C LYS A 533 -14.37 18.15 4.37
N LYS A 534 -14.41 17.97 5.70
CA LYS A 534 -14.21 16.68 6.37
C LYS A 534 -15.50 15.89 6.56
N MET A 535 -16.64 16.37 6.08
CA MET A 535 -17.91 15.67 6.22
C MET A 535 -17.87 14.22 5.70
N PRO A 536 -17.27 13.91 4.52
CA PRO A 536 -17.12 12.53 4.07
C PRO A 536 -16.27 11.68 5.02
N ASP A 537 -15.22 12.25 5.62
CA ASP A 537 -14.39 11.53 6.59
C ASP A 537 -15.22 11.09 7.81
N TYR A 538 -16.06 11.97 8.35
CA TYR A 538 -16.92 11.66 9.50
C TYR A 538 -17.97 10.60 9.20
N LEU A 539 -18.43 10.53 7.94
CA LEU A 539 -19.42 9.56 7.50
C LEU A 539 -18.84 8.18 7.18
N ARG A 540 -17.54 8.11 6.84
CA ARG A 540 -16.93 6.91 6.24
C ARG A 540 -15.72 6.35 6.96
N ARG A 541 -14.82 7.22 7.42
CA ARG A 541 -13.48 6.82 7.87
C ARG A 541 -13.57 6.10 9.20
N LYS A 542 -13.11 4.84 9.25
CA LYS A 542 -13.18 3.98 10.46
C LYS A 542 -12.64 4.62 11.75
N THR A 543 -11.65 5.53 11.67
CA THR A 543 -11.10 6.23 12.85
C THR A 543 -11.98 7.36 13.38
N GLU A 544 -12.96 7.78 12.60
CA GLU A 544 -13.81 8.95 12.85
C GLU A 544 -15.28 8.58 13.11
N ILE A 545 -15.80 7.52 12.47
CA ILE A 545 -17.22 7.16 12.51
C ILE A 545 -17.77 6.89 13.91
N ASP A 546 -16.97 6.33 14.83
CA ASP A 546 -17.41 6.09 16.21
C ASP A 546 -17.49 7.39 17.04
N LYS A 547 -16.82 8.46 16.60
CA LYS A 547 -16.85 9.79 17.24
C LYS A 547 -17.90 10.72 16.64
N ALA A 548 -18.38 10.42 15.44
CA ALA A 548 -19.41 11.18 14.74
C ALA A 548 -20.80 10.74 15.21
N ILE A 549 -21.48 11.59 16.00
CA ILE A 549 -22.81 11.33 16.52
C ILE A 549 -23.87 11.90 15.57
N ILE A 550 -24.81 11.07 15.14
CA ILE A 550 -25.94 11.48 14.32
C ILE A 550 -27.13 11.78 15.24
N SER A 551 -27.72 12.97 15.09
CA SER A 551 -28.85 13.42 15.90
C SER A 551 -29.88 14.14 15.06
N PHE A 552 -31.13 14.21 15.54
CA PHE A 552 -32.17 14.98 14.86
C PHE A 552 -31.85 16.48 14.91
N ARG A 553 -32.04 17.16 13.77
CA ARG A 553 -31.92 18.61 13.73
C ARG A 553 -33.02 19.24 14.56
N VAL A 554 -32.66 20.23 15.37
CA VAL A 554 -33.61 21.07 16.12
C VAL A 554 -33.55 22.45 15.49
N ALA A 555 -34.62 22.86 14.82
CA ALA A 555 -34.67 24.18 14.19
C ALA A 555 -34.72 25.29 15.25
N PRO A 556 -33.95 26.38 15.10
CA PRO A 556 -34.06 27.54 15.96
C PRO A 556 -35.40 28.26 15.75
N PRO A 557 -35.94 28.94 16.79
CA PRO A 557 -37.15 29.74 16.64
C PRO A 557 -36.99 30.80 15.55
N THR A 558 -37.99 30.97 14.69
CA THR A 558 -37.99 31.98 13.60
C THR A 558 -37.78 33.41 14.11
N ALA A 559 -38.28 33.71 15.31
CA ALA A 559 -38.04 34.99 15.97
C ALA A 559 -36.55 35.25 16.25
N LEU A 560 -35.78 34.20 16.56
CA LEU A 560 -34.35 34.30 16.84
C LEU A 560 -33.57 34.60 15.55
N ILE A 561 -33.88 33.88 14.46
CA ILE A 561 -33.29 34.14 13.12
C ILE A 561 -33.53 35.59 12.71
N LYS A 562 -34.78 36.07 12.81
CA LYS A 562 -35.14 37.44 12.43
C LYS A 562 -34.35 38.49 13.22
N LYS A 563 -34.31 38.36 14.55
CA LYS A 563 -33.56 39.29 15.43
C LYS A 563 -32.07 39.28 15.12
N SER A 564 -31.45 38.11 14.93
CA SER A 564 -30.04 38.02 14.55
C SER A 564 -29.77 38.73 13.22
N ARG A 565 -30.66 38.60 12.22
CA ARG A 565 -30.51 39.28 10.93
C ARG A 565 -30.63 40.80 11.04
N GLU A 566 -31.59 41.28 11.83
CA GLU A 566 -31.77 42.72 12.09
C GLU A 566 -30.51 43.31 12.73
N PHE A 567 -29.99 42.68 13.77
CA PHE A 567 -28.73 43.08 14.42
C PHE A 567 -27.55 43.09 13.45
N LEU A 568 -27.33 42.00 12.70
CA LEU A 568 -26.18 41.90 11.77
C LEU A 568 -26.26 42.93 10.65
N SER A 569 -27.47 43.25 10.18
CA SER A 569 -27.72 44.28 9.17
C SER A 569 -27.32 45.67 9.69
N GLU A 570 -27.70 45.99 10.93
CA GLU A 570 -27.36 47.24 11.61
C GLU A 570 -25.86 47.35 11.89
N TYR A 571 -25.28 46.35 12.57
CA TYR A 571 -23.88 46.36 12.98
C TYR A 571 -22.89 46.42 11.81
N PHE A 572 -23.15 45.68 10.72
CA PHE A 572 -22.30 45.74 9.51
C PHE A 572 -22.73 46.82 8.50
N ASN A 573 -23.74 47.63 8.83
CA ASN A 573 -24.32 48.67 7.97
C ASN A 573 -24.59 48.14 6.53
N CYS A 574 -25.29 47.02 6.44
CA CYS A 574 -25.65 46.37 5.17
C CYS A 574 -27.17 46.20 5.05
N THR A 575 -27.69 45.98 3.84
CA THR A 575 -29.12 45.71 3.66
C THR A 575 -29.48 44.33 4.21
N ILE A 576 -30.69 44.18 4.77
CA ILE A 576 -31.17 42.91 5.33
C ILE A 576 -31.08 41.75 4.31
N GLY A 577 -31.23 42.05 3.01
CA GLY A 577 -31.09 41.07 1.93
C GLY A 577 -29.67 40.54 1.71
N ALA A 578 -28.64 41.21 2.23
CA ALA A 578 -27.25 40.75 2.20
C ALA A 578 -26.94 39.73 3.31
N VAL A 579 -27.82 39.60 4.31
CA VAL A 579 -27.73 38.60 5.38
C VAL A 579 -28.61 37.41 5.02
N PRO A 580 -28.07 36.17 4.97
CA PRO A 580 -28.84 34.98 4.66
C PRO A 580 -30.08 34.81 5.54
N ASP A 581 -31.15 34.29 4.96
CA ASP A 581 -32.44 34.05 5.62
C ASP A 581 -32.62 32.61 6.13
N ASP A 582 -31.80 31.69 5.65
CA ASP A 582 -31.69 30.32 6.14
C ASP A 582 -30.74 30.21 7.35
N GLU A 583 -31.00 29.22 8.23
CA GLU A 583 -30.20 29.00 9.45
C GLU A 583 -28.71 28.79 9.13
N ASP A 584 -28.39 27.88 8.21
CA ASP A 584 -27.01 27.45 7.95
C ASP A 584 -26.18 28.59 7.34
N GLY A 585 -26.77 29.31 6.38
CA GLY A 585 -26.22 30.53 5.80
C GLY A 585 -25.98 31.61 6.84
N LEU A 586 -26.92 31.82 7.78
CA LEU A 586 -26.79 32.81 8.84
C LEU A 586 -25.65 32.48 9.81
N ILE A 587 -25.53 31.21 10.24
CA ILE A 587 -24.41 30.75 11.09
C ILE A 587 -23.08 30.95 10.36
N ALA A 588 -22.98 30.53 9.10
CA ALA A 588 -21.78 30.69 8.30
C ALA A 588 -21.40 32.18 8.14
N TYR A 589 -22.38 33.05 7.96
CA TYR A 589 -22.20 34.50 7.87
C TYR A 589 -21.62 35.08 9.17
N ILE A 590 -22.22 34.75 10.32
CA ILE A 590 -21.76 35.18 11.65
C ILE A 590 -20.31 34.75 11.87
N LEU A 591 -20.02 33.46 11.71
CA LEU A 591 -18.68 32.92 11.94
C LEU A 591 -17.64 33.58 11.04
N LYS A 592 -17.96 33.78 9.76
CA LYS A 592 -17.05 34.43 8.80
C LYS A 592 -16.77 35.88 9.20
N LYS A 593 -17.81 36.68 9.43
CA LYS A 593 -17.69 38.12 9.68
C LYS A 593 -16.98 38.44 10.99
N PHE A 594 -17.37 37.80 12.10
CA PHE A 594 -16.73 38.04 13.39
C PHE A 594 -15.32 37.45 13.49
N THR A 595 -15.02 36.37 12.76
CA THR A 595 -13.63 35.88 12.66
C THR A 595 -12.75 36.86 11.90
N GLN A 596 -13.27 37.46 10.82
CA GLN A 596 -12.56 38.48 10.05
C GLN A 596 -12.32 39.73 10.90
N GLU A 597 -13.36 40.26 11.56
CA GLU A 597 -13.25 41.45 12.40
C GLU A 597 -12.25 41.25 13.54
N ARG A 598 -12.30 40.11 14.24
CA ARG A 598 -11.30 39.75 15.25
C ARG A 598 -9.87 39.75 14.68
N SER A 599 -9.68 39.26 13.46
CA SER A 599 -8.36 39.24 12.81
C SER A 599 -7.86 40.66 12.53
N GLU A 600 -8.72 41.53 12.01
CA GLU A 600 -8.40 42.94 11.73
C GLU A 600 -8.04 43.71 13.02
N LEU A 601 -8.77 43.47 14.13
CA LEU A 601 -8.47 44.07 15.43
C LEU A 601 -7.14 43.57 16.02
N ASN A 602 -6.83 42.27 15.89
CA ASN A 602 -5.54 41.72 16.32
C ASN A 602 -4.37 42.28 15.50
N GLU A 603 -4.56 42.50 14.20
CA GLU A 603 -3.57 43.16 13.36
C GLU A 603 -3.35 44.61 13.81
N LEU A 604 -4.43 45.35 14.11
CA LEU A 604 -4.33 46.71 14.63
C LEU A 604 -3.60 46.77 15.98
N LEU A 605 -3.85 45.80 16.87
CA LEU A 605 -3.18 45.70 18.17
C LEU A 605 -1.68 45.40 18.01
N SER A 606 -1.32 44.44 17.14
CA SER A 606 0.07 44.00 16.97
C SER A 606 0.93 44.97 16.16
N LYS A 607 0.40 45.60 15.10
CA LYS A 607 1.15 46.51 14.23
C LYS A 607 0.96 47.99 14.59
N GLY A 608 -0.24 48.38 14.99
CA GLY A 608 -0.57 49.78 15.28
C GLY A 608 -0.05 50.22 16.65
N TYR A 609 -0.32 49.43 17.69
CA TYR A 609 0.00 49.79 19.08
C TYR A 609 1.38 49.31 19.59
N SER A 610 2.17 48.65 18.75
CA SER A 610 3.53 48.20 19.12
C SER A 610 4.59 49.30 19.07
N VAL A 611 4.33 50.38 18.31
CA VAL A 611 5.31 51.45 18.05
C VAL A 611 5.30 52.53 19.14
N ALA A 612 4.11 52.90 19.63
CA ALA A 612 3.93 53.97 20.60
C ALA A 612 2.64 53.79 21.41
N GLY A 613 2.58 54.39 22.60
CA GLY A 613 1.38 54.41 23.45
C GLY A 613 0.28 55.34 22.92
N TYR A 614 -0.40 54.94 21.85
CA TYR A 614 -1.57 55.64 21.32
C TYR A 614 -2.82 55.42 22.20
N ALA A 615 -3.76 56.37 22.16
CA ALA A 615 -5.06 56.25 22.82
C ALA A 615 -5.97 55.19 22.16
N GLY A 616 -6.92 54.62 22.91
CA GLY A 616 -7.93 53.68 22.39
C GLY A 616 -7.53 52.20 22.35
N LYS A 617 -6.38 51.82 22.91
CA LYS A 617 -5.93 50.41 22.95
C LYS A 617 -6.95 49.48 23.64
N SER A 618 -7.52 49.93 24.76
CA SER A 618 -8.52 49.19 25.53
C SER A 618 -9.82 48.93 24.73
N VAL A 619 -10.18 49.83 23.81
CA VAL A 619 -11.34 49.65 22.92
C VAL A 619 -11.11 48.48 21.97
N VAL A 620 -9.90 48.39 21.39
CA VAL A 620 -9.52 47.29 20.47
C VAL A 620 -9.45 45.97 21.23
N GLU A 621 -8.87 45.97 22.44
CA GLU A 621 -8.82 44.78 23.31
C GLU A 621 -10.24 44.31 23.70
N ASN A 622 -11.16 45.24 24.00
CA ASN A 622 -12.56 44.91 24.25
C ASN A 622 -13.24 44.27 23.03
N GLY A 623 -13.09 44.84 21.83
CA GLY A 623 -13.64 44.26 20.60
C GLY A 623 -13.14 42.84 20.30
N ILE A 624 -11.86 42.57 20.57
CA ILE A 624 -11.30 41.21 20.48
C ILE A 624 -11.94 40.28 21.51
N SER A 625 -12.16 40.76 22.73
CA SER A 625 -12.84 40.01 23.79
C SER A 625 -14.29 39.66 23.41
N LEU A 626 -15.07 40.64 22.93
CA LEU A 626 -16.45 40.43 22.47
C LEU A 626 -16.51 39.42 21.32
N CYS A 627 -15.63 39.54 20.33
CA CYS A 627 -15.54 38.55 19.24
C CYS A 627 -15.19 37.15 19.76
N ASN A 628 -14.28 37.05 20.73
CA ASN A 628 -13.92 35.77 21.32
C ASN A 628 -15.09 35.13 22.08
N GLU A 629 -15.79 35.91 22.90
CA GLU A 629 -16.96 35.45 23.66
C GLU A 629 -18.06 34.93 22.72
N LEU A 630 -18.38 35.67 21.64
CA LEU A 630 -19.34 35.21 20.66
C LEU A 630 -18.89 33.91 19.97
N LEU A 631 -17.63 33.88 19.51
CA LEU A 631 -17.08 32.73 18.79
C LEU A 631 -16.85 31.48 19.66
N MET A 632 -16.93 31.58 21.00
CA MET A 632 -16.93 30.42 21.90
C MET A 632 -18.15 29.52 21.65
N HIS A 633 -19.26 30.09 21.21
CA HIS A 633 -20.51 29.36 20.94
C HIS A 633 -20.61 28.79 19.52
N LYS A 634 -19.55 28.86 18.71
CA LYS A 634 -19.52 28.39 17.31
C LYS A 634 -19.94 26.94 17.08
N ASN A 635 -19.95 26.13 18.14
CA ASN A 635 -20.21 24.69 18.11
C ASN A 635 -21.70 24.33 18.27
N ASP A 636 -22.56 25.30 18.62
CA ASP A 636 -24.00 25.12 18.79
C ASP A 636 -24.73 26.28 18.11
N ASN A 637 -25.44 25.98 17.02
CA ASN A 637 -26.13 26.98 16.21
C ASN A 637 -27.13 27.81 17.03
N ILE A 638 -27.90 27.17 17.91
CA ILE A 638 -28.92 27.86 18.71
C ILE A 638 -28.26 28.74 19.77
N ALA A 639 -27.22 28.22 20.44
CA ALA A 639 -26.48 28.99 21.42
C ALA A 639 -25.77 30.20 20.78
N LEU A 640 -25.19 30.02 19.59
CA LEU A 640 -24.56 31.11 18.85
C LEU A 640 -25.58 32.20 18.51
N LEU A 641 -26.73 31.84 17.92
CA LEU A 641 -27.77 32.82 17.58
C LEU A 641 -28.32 33.55 18.81
N LYS A 642 -28.52 32.83 19.92
CA LYS A 642 -28.93 33.46 21.19
C LYS A 642 -27.89 34.46 21.67
N LYS A 643 -26.61 34.06 21.69
CA LYS A 643 -25.54 34.94 22.15
C LYS A 643 -25.32 36.13 21.21
N THR A 644 -25.51 35.95 19.89
CA THR A 644 -25.51 37.04 18.90
C THR A 644 -26.54 38.11 19.22
N VAL A 645 -27.76 37.71 19.61
CA VAL A 645 -28.82 38.68 19.98
C VAL A 645 -28.57 39.27 21.37
N GLU A 646 -28.05 38.49 22.30
CA GLU A 646 -27.75 38.95 23.67
C GLU A 646 -26.66 40.03 23.70
N MET A 647 -25.63 39.90 22.86
CA MET A 647 -24.50 40.85 22.78
C MET A 647 -24.74 42.02 21.81
N GLN A 648 -25.98 42.21 21.34
CA GLN A 648 -26.30 43.23 20.34
C GLN A 648 -25.82 44.63 20.78
N ASP A 649 -26.21 45.04 21.98
CA ASP A 649 -25.91 46.39 22.49
C ASP A 649 -24.39 46.56 22.69
N ASP A 650 -23.70 45.54 23.22
CA ASP A 650 -22.25 45.56 23.42
C ASP A 650 -21.47 45.77 22.11
N PHE A 651 -21.92 45.11 21.02
CA PHE A 651 -21.30 45.27 19.71
C PHE A 651 -21.64 46.63 19.09
N LEU A 652 -22.87 47.12 19.22
CA LEU A 652 -23.24 48.45 18.71
C LEU A 652 -22.42 49.55 19.42
N ASP A 653 -22.30 49.51 20.74
CA ASP A 653 -21.45 50.43 21.52
C ASP A 653 -19.98 50.35 21.10
N PHE A 654 -19.46 49.14 20.91
CA PHE A 654 -18.10 48.94 20.40
C PHE A 654 -17.91 49.55 19.00
N SER A 655 -18.91 49.45 18.12
CA SER A 655 -18.83 49.98 16.76
C SER A 655 -18.66 51.50 16.73
N GLU A 656 -19.30 52.22 17.66
CA GLU A 656 -19.18 53.66 17.81
C GLU A 656 -17.79 54.04 18.34
N ASP A 657 -17.32 53.37 19.39
CA ASP A 657 -16.03 53.65 20.01
C ASP A 657 -14.86 53.33 19.07
N VAL A 658 -14.91 52.22 18.33
CA VAL A 658 -13.82 51.79 17.44
C VAL A 658 -13.74 52.64 16.17
N ALA A 659 -14.82 53.35 15.79
CA ALA A 659 -14.84 54.20 14.60
C ALA A 659 -13.84 55.37 14.71
N GLU A 660 -13.76 56.01 15.88
CA GLU A 660 -12.79 57.07 16.15
C GLU A 660 -11.35 56.51 16.10
N VAL A 661 -11.12 55.32 16.66
CA VAL A 661 -9.81 54.63 16.64
C VAL A 661 -9.38 54.26 15.22
N LYS A 662 -10.26 53.67 14.41
CA LYS A 662 -9.96 53.30 13.01
C LYS A 662 -9.64 54.55 12.19
N THR A 663 -10.36 55.65 12.41
CA THR A 663 -10.12 56.94 11.74
C THR A 663 -8.76 57.52 12.13
N PHE A 664 -8.37 57.39 13.40
CA PHE A 664 -7.07 57.83 13.88
C PHE A 664 -5.92 57.17 13.11
N PHE A 665 -5.89 55.85 13.06
CA PHE A 665 -4.80 55.12 12.38
C PHE A 665 -4.77 55.34 10.87
N ARG A 666 -5.93 55.62 10.25
CA ARG A 666 -6.03 55.87 8.81
C ARG A 666 -5.57 57.27 8.40
N VAL A 667 -5.90 58.31 9.19
CA VAL A 667 -5.73 59.71 8.75
C VAL A 667 -4.97 60.58 9.76
N GLN A 668 -5.23 60.41 11.07
CA GLN A 668 -4.76 61.38 12.09
C GLN A 668 -3.40 61.01 12.69
N LYS A 669 -2.96 59.75 12.59
CA LYS A 669 -1.69 59.25 13.13
C LYS A 669 -0.48 60.11 12.73
N PRO A 670 -0.27 60.49 11.45
CA PRO A 670 0.89 61.30 11.07
C PRO A 670 0.91 62.68 11.74
N ILE A 671 -0.26 63.29 11.96
CA ILE A 671 -0.39 64.60 12.61
C ILE A 671 -0.03 64.47 14.10
N PHE A 672 -0.53 63.42 14.75
CA PHE A 672 -0.24 63.12 16.15
C PHE A 672 1.25 62.81 16.38
N ASP A 673 1.84 61.98 15.51
CA ASP A 673 3.26 61.64 15.56
C ASP A 673 4.14 62.90 15.34
N ASN A 674 3.77 63.79 14.42
CA ASN A 674 4.48 65.05 14.18
C ASN A 674 4.46 65.95 15.43
N ALA A 675 3.29 66.12 16.05
CA ALA A 675 3.15 66.90 17.28
C ALA A 675 4.01 66.37 18.42
N ARG A 676 4.05 65.04 18.59
CA ARG A 676 4.88 64.36 19.58
C ARG A 676 6.37 64.57 19.30
N ASN A 677 6.81 64.33 18.07
CA ASN A 677 8.21 64.48 17.67
C ASN A 677 8.70 65.93 17.85
N LEU A 678 7.85 66.92 17.52
CA LEU A 678 8.15 68.33 17.76
C LEU A 678 8.38 68.61 19.25
N LEU A 679 7.45 68.20 20.12
CA LEU A 679 7.62 68.38 21.57
C LEU A 679 8.87 67.70 22.10
N ASP A 680 9.15 66.46 21.67
CA ASP A 680 10.34 65.71 22.09
C ASP A 680 11.63 66.43 21.65
N SER A 681 11.67 66.99 20.43
CA SER A 681 12.81 67.75 19.91
C SER A 681 13.05 69.08 20.63
N ILE A 682 11.99 69.78 21.02
CA ILE A 682 12.07 71.09 21.68
C ILE A 682 12.35 70.94 23.18
N ASN A 683 11.97 69.82 23.79
CA ASN A 683 12.14 69.62 25.22
C ASN A 683 13.61 69.76 25.68
N THR A 684 14.59 69.45 24.81
CA THR A 684 16.03 69.65 25.09
C THR A 684 16.48 71.11 25.03
N GLU A 685 15.70 71.99 24.43
CA GLU A 685 16.01 73.42 24.20
C GLU A 685 14.91 74.33 24.78
N LYS A 686 14.15 73.82 25.74
CA LYS A 686 13.00 74.53 26.32
C LYS A 686 13.37 75.87 26.96
N GLU A 687 14.59 76.00 27.48
CA GLU A 687 15.07 77.22 28.14
C GLU A 687 15.09 78.43 27.20
N TYR A 688 15.27 78.22 25.89
CA TYR A 688 15.27 79.31 24.91
C TYR A 688 13.88 79.93 24.67
N PHE A 689 12.81 79.25 25.07
CA PHE A 689 11.43 79.71 24.89
C PHE A 689 10.88 80.45 26.12
N GLN A 690 11.66 80.65 27.18
CA GLN A 690 11.18 81.23 28.44
C GLN A 690 10.56 82.63 28.29
N THR A 691 10.98 83.39 27.28
CA THR A 691 10.47 84.74 26.99
C THR A 691 9.31 84.76 26.00
N GLU A 692 8.99 83.62 25.36
CA GLU A 692 7.98 83.50 24.31
C GLU A 692 6.69 82.82 24.86
N ASN A 693 5.90 83.60 25.61
CA ASN A 693 4.71 83.13 26.33
C ASN A 693 3.69 82.37 25.46
N LYS A 694 3.51 82.79 24.19
CA LYS A 694 2.58 82.13 23.26
C LYS A 694 3.05 80.73 22.89
N ALA A 695 4.33 80.55 22.60
CA ALA A 695 4.90 79.25 22.27
C ALA A 695 4.83 78.27 23.46
N LEU A 696 5.10 78.76 24.68
CA LEU A 696 4.94 77.95 25.89
C LEU A 696 3.49 77.48 26.12
N SER A 697 2.52 78.34 25.83
CA SER A 697 1.09 78.01 25.90
C SER A 697 0.70 76.98 24.84
N ASP A 698 1.15 77.15 23.59
CA ASP A 698 0.87 76.21 22.50
C ASP A 698 1.53 74.84 22.77
N MET A 699 2.75 74.80 23.33
CA MET A 699 3.38 73.56 23.78
C MET A 699 2.58 72.84 24.88
N ALA A 700 2.05 73.60 25.85
CA ALA A 700 1.22 73.04 26.91
C ALA A 700 -0.09 72.44 26.34
N LYS A 701 -0.72 73.11 25.38
CA LYS A 701 -1.92 72.61 24.69
C LYS A 701 -1.64 71.36 23.87
N ILE A 702 -0.53 71.29 23.11
CA ILE A 702 -0.14 70.07 22.40
C ILE A 702 0.04 68.93 23.42
N LYS A 703 0.76 69.18 24.52
CA LYS A 703 0.98 68.16 25.56
C LYS A 703 -0.33 67.70 26.21
N GLU A 704 -1.28 68.60 26.42
CA GLU A 704 -2.62 68.27 26.90
C GLU A 704 -3.33 67.33 25.92
N ILE A 705 -3.39 67.69 24.63
CA ILE A 705 -4.05 66.90 23.58
C ILE A 705 -3.44 65.50 23.47
N LEU A 706 -2.11 65.38 23.51
CA LEU A 706 -1.41 64.09 23.40
C LEU A 706 -1.69 63.14 24.59
N ASN A 707 -2.06 63.68 25.76
CA ASN A 707 -2.34 62.90 26.97
C ASN A 707 -3.83 62.63 27.21
N LEU A 708 -4.73 63.13 26.35
CA LEU A 708 -6.15 62.84 26.46
C LEU A 708 -6.43 61.36 26.19
N PRO A 709 -7.34 60.72 26.96
CA PRO A 709 -7.73 59.33 26.71
C PRO A 709 -8.52 59.16 25.39
N LYS A 710 -9.17 60.22 24.90
CA LYS A 710 -9.85 60.30 23.60
C LYS A 710 -9.46 61.60 22.87
N PRO A 711 -8.29 61.67 22.22
CA PRO A 711 -7.79 62.92 21.61
C PRO A 711 -8.43 63.23 20.24
N TYR A 712 -9.16 62.28 19.65
CA TYR A 712 -9.54 62.23 18.23
C TYR A 712 -10.15 63.52 17.66
N ARG A 713 -11.01 64.20 18.42
CA ARG A 713 -11.68 65.43 17.98
C ARG A 713 -10.79 66.68 18.04
N ARG A 714 -9.75 66.66 18.90
CA ARG A 714 -8.84 67.79 19.11
C ARG A 714 -7.55 67.68 18.29
N ILE A 715 -7.31 66.56 17.62
CA ILE A 715 -6.12 66.38 16.76
C ILE A 715 -6.11 67.41 15.61
N SER A 716 -7.27 67.89 15.15
CA SER A 716 -7.33 68.95 14.14
C SER A 716 -6.77 70.30 14.61
N GLU A 717 -6.61 70.52 15.92
CA GLU A 717 -5.98 71.72 16.49
C GLU A 717 -4.44 71.67 16.35
N LEU A 718 -3.85 70.47 16.24
CA LEU A 718 -2.39 70.27 16.30
C LEU A 718 -1.62 70.94 15.15
N PRO A 719 -2.05 70.93 13.87
CA PRO A 719 -1.29 71.53 12.78
C PRO A 719 -0.99 73.02 12.98
N GLU A 720 -1.97 73.79 13.45
CA GLU A 720 -1.80 75.23 13.70
C GLU A 720 -0.84 75.48 14.88
N LEU A 721 -0.97 74.70 15.96
CA LEU A 721 -0.08 74.78 17.13
C LEU A 721 1.37 74.40 16.77
N ILE A 722 1.55 73.37 15.95
CA ILE A 722 2.86 72.94 15.41
C ILE A 722 3.49 74.09 14.63
N GLN A 723 2.75 74.70 13.71
CA GLN A 723 3.27 75.77 12.85
C GLN A 723 3.69 76.99 13.68
N ASN A 724 2.85 77.43 14.63
CA ASN A 724 3.16 78.56 15.52
C ASN A 724 4.47 78.35 16.28
N ILE A 725 4.72 77.13 16.79
CA ILE A 725 5.94 76.80 17.52
C ILE A 725 7.15 76.77 16.58
N GLN A 726 7.00 76.20 15.38
CA GLN A 726 8.06 76.17 14.39
C GLN A 726 8.49 77.58 13.95
N ASP A 727 7.53 78.48 13.74
CA ASP A 727 7.81 79.88 13.37
C ASP A 727 8.58 80.61 14.48
N VAL A 728 8.20 80.39 15.75
CA VAL A 728 8.92 80.97 16.90
C VAL A 728 10.32 80.36 17.02
N TYR A 729 10.46 79.06 16.82
CA TYR A 729 11.77 78.40 16.88
C TYR A 729 12.70 78.89 15.77
N GLN A 730 12.20 79.05 14.54
CA GLN A 730 12.98 79.63 13.43
C GLN A 730 13.40 81.07 13.73
N LYS A 731 12.52 81.89 14.31
CA LYS A 731 12.85 83.25 14.73
C LYS A 731 13.98 83.27 15.78
N LEU A 732 13.90 82.41 16.81
CA LEU A 732 14.95 82.30 17.83
C LEU A 732 16.27 81.84 17.23
N LEU A 733 16.22 80.91 16.27
CA LEU A 733 17.39 80.39 15.58
C LEU A 733 18.09 81.47 14.76
N ILE A 734 17.34 82.27 14.00
CA ILE A 734 17.87 83.42 13.25
C ILE A 734 18.49 84.45 14.21
N GLN A 735 17.81 84.81 15.30
CA GLN A 735 18.36 85.75 16.29
C GLN A 735 19.68 85.25 16.87
N LYS A 736 19.77 83.96 17.20
CA LYS A 736 21.02 83.38 17.69
C LYS A 736 22.12 83.33 16.64
N GLN A 737 21.79 83.06 15.37
CA GLN A 737 22.75 83.15 14.26
C GLN A 737 23.31 84.58 14.13
N GLU A 738 22.46 85.60 14.22
CA GLU A 738 22.87 87.01 14.18
C GLU A 738 23.82 87.36 15.34
N GLU A 739 23.53 86.90 16.56
CA GLU A 739 24.43 87.09 17.71
C GLU A 739 25.79 86.42 17.49
N VAL A 740 25.82 85.21 16.93
CA VAL A 740 27.06 84.51 16.59
C VAL A 740 27.83 85.26 15.50
N PHE A 741 27.16 85.79 14.47
CA PHE A 741 27.80 86.60 13.44
C PHE A 741 28.38 87.91 13.99
N ALA A 742 27.69 88.55 14.92
CA ALA A 742 28.19 89.74 15.61
C ALA A 742 29.46 89.41 16.42
N GLU A 743 29.49 88.29 17.14
CA GLU A 743 30.69 87.85 17.88
C GLU A 743 31.86 87.56 16.94
N ILE A 744 31.60 86.92 15.78
CA ILE A 744 32.61 86.70 14.73
C ILE A 744 33.17 88.02 14.21
N GLN A 745 32.29 88.98 13.87
CA GLN A 745 32.72 90.29 13.38
C GLN A 745 33.53 91.04 14.44
N SER A 746 33.12 90.99 15.71
CA SER A 746 33.86 91.57 16.82
C SER A 746 35.24 90.93 16.96
N ALA A 747 35.32 89.60 16.89
CA ALA A 747 36.60 88.88 16.96
C ALA A 747 37.53 89.24 15.80
N MET A 748 37.02 89.33 14.57
CA MET A 748 37.80 89.77 13.41
C MET A 748 38.31 91.20 13.62
N ALA A 749 37.42 92.15 13.97
CA ALA A 749 37.79 93.54 14.16
C ALA A 749 38.90 93.72 15.21
N GLU A 750 38.80 93.02 16.33
CA GLU A 750 39.79 93.08 17.42
C GLU A 750 41.15 92.51 17.02
N ILE A 751 41.17 91.39 16.28
CA ILE A 751 42.39 90.78 15.72
C ILE A 751 43.06 91.72 14.72
N HIS A 752 42.29 92.33 13.81
CA HIS A 752 42.80 93.30 12.83
C HIS A 752 43.33 94.58 13.49
N GLN A 753 42.69 95.07 14.55
CA GLN A 753 43.11 96.28 15.26
C GLN A 753 44.41 96.06 16.06
N THR A 754 44.64 94.84 16.55
CA THR A 754 45.81 94.51 17.39
C THR A 754 47.04 94.13 16.54
N ALA A 755 46.86 93.69 15.29
CA ALA A 755 47.96 93.25 14.43
C ALA A 755 48.79 94.39 13.84
N ASP A 756 50.12 94.22 13.80
CA ASP A 756 51.03 95.15 13.13
C ASP A 756 51.08 94.89 11.60
N ILE A 757 51.50 95.88 10.81
CA ILE A 757 51.52 95.90 9.34
C ILE A 757 52.31 94.72 8.74
N ARG A 758 53.22 94.11 9.51
CA ARG A 758 54.06 92.96 9.10
C ARG A 758 53.44 91.58 9.39
N GLN A 759 52.30 91.50 10.08
CA GLN A 759 51.70 90.24 10.56
C GLN A 759 50.50 89.74 9.72
N THR A 760 50.41 90.15 8.46
CA THR A 760 49.26 89.91 7.56
C THR A 760 48.89 88.42 7.40
N ASP A 761 49.87 87.50 7.44
CA ASP A 761 49.63 86.06 7.32
C ASP A 761 48.86 85.47 8.51
N ILE A 762 49.05 86.01 9.72
CA ILE A 762 48.34 85.55 10.93
C ILE A 762 46.89 86.03 10.88
N VAL A 763 46.68 87.27 10.43
CA VAL A 763 45.36 87.87 10.24
C VAL A 763 44.54 87.10 9.19
N HIS A 764 45.12 86.78 8.02
CA HIS A 764 44.42 85.99 7.00
C HIS A 764 44.02 84.58 7.46
N LYS A 765 44.83 83.92 8.29
CA LYS A 765 44.48 82.62 8.88
C LYS A 765 43.37 82.73 9.90
N ALA A 766 43.38 83.79 10.72
CA ALA A 766 42.30 84.08 11.68
C ALA A 766 40.98 84.34 10.96
N ASP A 767 40.99 85.17 9.91
CA ASP A 767 39.82 85.47 9.09
C ASP A 767 39.25 84.21 8.43
N SER A 768 40.10 83.34 7.90
CA SER A 768 39.68 82.08 7.27
C SER A 768 38.98 81.16 8.29
N ALA A 769 39.55 81.01 9.49
CA ALA A 769 38.97 80.18 10.55
C ALA A 769 37.64 80.76 11.08
N LEU A 770 37.55 82.09 11.22
CA LEU A 770 36.33 82.77 11.65
C LEU A 770 35.25 82.75 10.56
N GLN A 771 35.63 82.83 9.28
CA GLN A 771 34.71 82.68 8.15
C GLN A 771 34.16 81.24 8.04
N GLU A 772 34.96 80.22 8.34
CA GLU A 772 34.48 78.83 8.42
C GLU A 772 33.45 78.65 9.55
N LYS A 773 33.66 79.30 10.70
CA LYS A 773 32.67 79.35 11.78
C LYS A 773 31.40 80.09 11.37
N LYS A 774 31.51 81.14 10.54
CA LYS A 774 30.35 81.84 9.97
C LYS A 774 29.51 80.92 9.07
N THR A 775 30.15 80.17 8.17
CA THR A 775 29.45 79.18 7.32
C THR A 775 28.85 78.04 8.15
N SER A 776 29.52 77.62 9.22
CA SER A 776 28.98 76.59 10.13
C SER A 776 27.75 77.09 10.89
N ALA A 777 27.75 78.35 11.35
CA ALA A 777 26.62 78.95 12.04
C ALA A 777 25.41 79.16 11.10
N GLN A 778 25.63 79.48 9.82
CA GLN A 778 24.55 79.58 8.81
C GLN A 778 23.79 78.26 8.62
N ASN A 779 24.47 77.12 8.75
CA ASN A 779 23.90 75.79 8.53
C ASN A 779 23.46 75.09 9.82
N ALA A 780 23.60 75.75 10.99
CA ALA A 780 23.19 75.16 12.26
C ALA A 780 21.67 75.17 12.41
N ASP A 781 21.10 74.02 12.80
CA ASP A 781 19.67 73.76 12.95
C ASP A 781 19.20 73.69 14.41
N LYS A 782 20.12 73.92 15.36
CA LYS A 782 19.90 73.85 16.81
C LYS A 782 20.44 75.07 17.54
N LEU A 783 19.68 75.55 18.52
CA LEU A 783 20.04 76.71 19.34
C LEU A 783 21.26 76.42 20.24
N THR A 784 21.31 75.22 20.80
CA THR A 784 22.44 74.76 21.65
C THR A 784 23.77 74.70 20.90
N VAL A 785 23.73 74.34 19.60
CA VAL A 785 24.91 74.31 18.74
C VAL A 785 25.45 75.73 18.52
N LEU A 786 24.56 76.70 18.32
CA LEU A 786 24.94 78.11 18.13
C LEU A 786 25.57 78.72 19.39
N ASP A 787 25.06 78.41 20.59
CA ASP A 787 25.70 78.89 21.83
C ASP A 787 27.07 78.25 22.05
N ALA A 788 27.24 76.95 21.75
CA ALA A 788 28.54 76.31 21.79
C ALA A 788 29.54 76.96 20.81
N MET A 789 29.06 77.42 19.65
CA MET A 789 29.90 78.14 18.68
C MET A 789 30.42 79.46 19.23
N LYS A 790 29.65 80.21 20.03
CA LYS A 790 30.14 81.45 20.65
C LYS A 790 31.36 81.21 21.53
N ILE A 791 31.35 80.13 22.32
CA ILE A 791 32.49 79.74 23.15
C ILE A 791 33.70 79.40 22.26
N GLN A 792 33.48 78.65 21.18
CA GLN A 792 34.55 78.31 20.23
C GLN A 792 35.14 79.57 19.56
N ILE A 793 34.31 80.54 19.21
CA ILE A 793 34.73 81.83 18.62
C ILE A 793 35.54 82.64 19.63
N ALA A 794 35.10 82.71 20.89
CA ALA A 794 35.83 83.39 21.95
C ALA A 794 37.23 82.77 22.18
N ASN A 795 37.32 81.43 22.18
CA ASN A 795 38.60 80.73 22.29
C ASN A 795 39.50 80.97 21.08
N LEU A 796 38.94 80.94 19.86
CA LEU A 796 39.66 81.27 18.62
C LEU A 796 40.20 82.70 18.66
N ARG A 797 39.36 83.67 19.07
CA ARG A 797 39.73 85.07 19.25
C ARG A 797 40.95 85.19 20.17
N GLN A 798 40.88 84.58 21.36
CA GLN A 798 41.97 84.62 22.32
C GLN A 798 43.26 83.99 21.79
N GLN A 799 43.15 82.85 21.11
CA GLN A 799 44.30 82.15 20.53
C GLN A 799 45.06 83.00 19.50
N TYR A 800 44.34 83.72 18.63
CA TYR A 800 44.97 84.56 17.61
C TYR A 800 45.49 85.88 18.18
N LEU A 801 44.80 86.50 19.14
CA LEU A 801 45.31 87.68 19.85
C LEU A 801 46.63 87.38 20.59
N GLN A 802 46.76 86.21 21.22
CA GLN A 802 48.02 85.77 21.82
C GLN A 802 49.15 85.63 20.80
N LYS A 803 48.87 85.10 19.60
CA LYS A 803 49.88 84.97 18.54
C LYS A 803 50.32 86.32 17.97
N ILE A 804 49.47 87.33 18.04
CA ILE A 804 49.77 88.70 17.59
C ILE A 804 50.62 89.45 18.63
N ALA A 805 50.31 89.27 19.92
CA ALA A 805 50.97 89.98 21.02
C ALA A 805 52.43 89.53 21.29
N VAL A 806 52.85 88.35 20.81
CA VAL A 806 54.24 87.91 20.93
C VAL A 806 55.08 88.56 19.83
N VAL A 807 55.61 89.75 20.12
CA VAL A 807 56.78 90.30 19.44
C VAL A 807 58.01 89.87 20.23
N ASP A 808 58.86 89.04 19.65
CA ASP A 808 60.12 88.54 20.25
C ASP A 808 61.12 89.70 20.45
N ASP A 809 61.28 90.16 21.69
CA ASP A 809 62.55 90.73 22.18
C ASP A 809 62.86 90.10 23.57
N PRO A 810 63.83 89.17 23.67
CA PRO A 810 63.96 88.25 24.79
C PRO A 810 64.62 88.84 26.07
N GLN A 811 64.45 90.14 26.34
CA GLN A 811 65.07 90.79 27.50
C GLN A 811 64.15 91.67 28.38
N ILE A 812 62.83 91.64 28.21
CA ILE A 812 61.90 92.42 29.06
C ILE A 812 60.88 91.50 29.75
N ASP A 813 60.86 91.49 31.09
CA ASP A 813 59.91 90.67 31.86
C ASP A 813 58.54 91.34 31.91
N THR A 814 57.61 90.85 31.09
CA THR A 814 56.27 91.42 30.92
C THR A 814 55.23 90.57 31.64
N VAL A 815 54.48 91.17 32.55
CA VAL A 815 53.34 90.54 33.23
C VAL A 815 52.02 91.03 32.64
N THR A 816 51.10 90.11 32.45
CA THR A 816 49.83 90.39 31.77
C THR A 816 48.64 90.27 32.72
N MET A 817 47.72 91.24 32.70
CA MET A 817 46.47 91.19 33.47
C MET A 817 45.26 91.50 32.58
N ASN A 818 44.11 90.86 32.83
CA ASN A 818 42.88 91.13 32.09
C ASN A 818 42.09 92.33 32.68
N ARG A 819 41.49 93.18 31.82
CA ARG A 819 40.69 94.35 32.23
C ARG A 819 39.55 94.00 33.19
N SER A 820 38.92 92.84 33.06
CA SER A 820 37.81 92.44 33.94
C SER A 820 38.25 92.13 35.37
N ILE A 821 39.55 91.86 35.59
CA ILE A 821 40.13 91.62 36.92
C ILE A 821 40.51 92.95 37.59
N VAL A 822 40.92 93.94 36.79
CA VAL A 822 41.26 95.29 37.23
C VAL A 822 39.99 96.06 37.61
N CYS A 823 39.03 96.13 36.70
CA CYS A 823 37.81 96.92 36.84
C CYS A 823 36.62 96.00 37.16
N HIS A 824 36.27 95.87 38.45
CA HIS A 824 35.09 95.09 38.85
C HIS A 824 33.82 95.95 38.85
N THR A 825 32.66 95.31 38.71
CA THR A 825 31.39 96.05 38.73
C THR A 825 31.17 96.70 40.10
N ALA A 826 30.95 98.02 40.12
CA ALA A 826 30.66 98.79 41.32
C ALA A 826 29.61 99.88 41.03
N LYS A 827 28.82 100.27 42.04
CA LYS A 827 27.81 101.32 41.94
C LYS A 827 28.29 102.54 42.72
N LEU A 828 28.72 103.58 42.02
CA LEU A 828 29.34 104.78 42.60
C LEU A 828 28.28 105.89 42.67
N GLN A 829 28.08 106.49 43.85
CA GLN A 829 27.00 107.47 44.08
C GLN A 829 27.50 108.83 44.58
N SER A 830 28.77 108.90 45.00
CA SER A 830 29.44 110.12 45.45
C SER A 830 30.86 110.20 44.89
N GLU A 831 31.44 111.41 44.91
CA GLU A 831 32.84 111.64 44.50
C GLU A 831 33.82 110.80 45.33
N SER A 832 33.54 110.63 46.63
CA SER A 832 34.32 109.76 47.51
C SER A 832 34.31 108.29 47.09
N ASP A 833 33.22 107.78 46.50
CA ASP A 833 33.15 106.40 46.02
C ASP A 833 34.02 106.21 44.78
N ILE A 834 34.11 107.24 43.93
CA ILE A 834 34.94 107.23 42.72
C ILE A 834 36.42 107.19 43.11
N ASP A 835 36.83 108.04 44.05
CA ASP A 835 38.21 108.08 44.50
C ASP A 835 38.64 106.74 45.13
N GLN A 836 37.78 106.14 45.95
CA GLN A 836 38.06 104.84 46.55
C GLN A 836 38.17 103.72 45.50
N TYR A 837 37.27 103.70 44.51
CA TYR A 837 37.30 102.70 43.44
C TYR A 837 38.54 102.85 42.54
N LEU A 838 38.98 104.08 42.27
CA LEU A 838 40.21 104.35 41.52
C LEU A 838 41.47 103.97 42.31
N ASP A 839 41.48 104.19 43.64
CA ASP A 839 42.60 103.79 44.49
C ASP A 839 42.74 102.26 44.58
N GLU A 840 41.64 101.51 44.62
CA GLU A 840 41.68 100.04 44.57
C GLU A 840 42.22 99.50 43.24
N ILE A 841 41.80 100.10 42.12
CA ILE A 841 42.34 99.78 40.79
C ILE A 841 43.84 100.05 40.76
N LYS A 842 44.24 101.24 41.20
CA LYS A 842 45.64 101.65 41.23
C LYS A 842 46.48 100.72 42.09
N GLN A 843 46.01 100.32 43.27
CA GLN A 843 46.71 99.36 44.12
C GLN A 843 46.90 98.01 43.43
N LYS A 844 45.87 97.46 42.79
CA LYS A 844 45.97 96.17 42.08
C LYS A 844 46.94 96.23 40.90
N LEU A 845 46.93 97.32 40.15
CA LEU A 845 47.87 97.53 39.03
C LEU A 845 49.31 97.64 39.53
N MET A 846 49.55 98.43 40.58
CA MET A 846 50.88 98.59 41.16
C MET A 846 51.39 97.27 41.76
N GLN A 847 50.54 96.50 42.45
CA GLN A 847 50.91 95.19 42.99
C GLN A 847 51.31 94.20 41.92
N LYS A 848 50.71 94.29 40.74
CA LYS A 848 51.00 93.34 39.66
C LYS A 848 52.17 93.77 38.81
N LEU A 849 52.40 95.08 38.65
CA LEU A 849 53.61 95.59 38.03
C LEU A 849 54.85 95.33 38.90
N ASP A 850 54.70 95.20 40.22
CA ASP A 850 55.82 94.97 41.14
C ASP A 850 56.63 93.72 40.75
N GLY A 851 57.94 93.91 40.53
CA GLY A 851 58.87 92.87 40.09
C GLY A 851 58.91 92.60 38.58
N HIS A 852 58.13 93.32 37.76
CA HIS A 852 58.10 93.17 36.31
C HIS A 852 58.36 94.51 35.60
N ASP A 853 58.96 94.47 34.41
CA ASP A 853 59.37 95.67 33.68
C ASP A 853 58.17 96.35 32.99
N VAL A 854 57.17 95.56 32.57
CA VAL A 854 55.98 96.04 31.86
C VAL A 854 54.74 95.30 32.37
N LEU A 855 53.69 96.06 32.72
CA LEU A 855 52.35 95.53 32.96
C LEU A 855 51.49 95.75 31.72
N HIS A 856 51.18 94.66 31.03
CA HIS A 856 50.30 94.66 29.85
C HIS A 856 48.86 94.34 30.28
N ILE A 857 47.91 95.25 30.00
CA ILE A 857 46.50 95.08 30.37
C ILE A 857 45.69 94.74 29.13
N ILE A 858 45.14 93.51 29.08
CA ILE A 858 44.35 92.98 27.95
C ILE A 858 42.87 93.10 28.23
#